data_AF-F7WAF7-F1
#
_entry.id   AF-F7WAF7-F1
#
_cell.length_a   1.000
_cell.length_b   1.000
_cell.length_c   1.000
_cell.angle_alpha   90.00
_cell.angle_beta   90.00
_cell.angle_gamma   90.00
#
_symmetry.space_group_name_H-M   'P 1'
#
loop_
_entity.id
_entity.type
_entity.pdbx_description
1 polymer ?
#
loop_
_entity_poly.entity_id
_entity_poly.type
_entity_poly.pdbx_seq_one_letter_code
_entity_poly.pdbx_strand_id
1 'polypeptide(L)'
;MASTLPIPDINVIGPSFIQRDSQTSDKPPPTDFNHPYTPYPIQTAFMQTLYSVLDRTVAAPSNPTTTTTTTNTNTATPSATFSSTAATLIPSSSSKSPSPPRLSKTLLKTKAMVPAAMSPSPRAMHKLRSSNPPTGTGKSLSLICASLTWLRNHKRLQFETEIDKIKKQMEASGEPGWMVESALKRKREELAQRYEEMERTLERIREREREMEKEGEEGHQARGGKRRKLDRGKGDEDEGGKKKKGSSGGRGLTASDEDKEFLIEDWRDEGDWTRMIRWKGGEEGAVAEEGIKIFYTSRTHSQLTQFIQELRRPEFPASVPTLDAHEEPAKEIVKQIPLSSRQKLCINPSVNKLGTLAAINERCQSLQQPKTPKEHRCPYLPNAANLKATHEFRDTALATLPDIEDLYQTGKQLKICPYYASRAAIPGAEVITLPYPLLLQKSAREALGIKLEGNIVIIDEAHNIMDAVSNVHAAEIKYTDLKRAKLSLGMYYQRFYQKLKGENRVMVAQLQRVVEALGVYIKSRLGRAAKGLKENQEGVVYDTNLLLATGGADQINLYKLIRYVQESKLAFKLEGYASYCEEESRDTDDEETEKEIKKREGRPPVLHTLCSFLTALTNLSSEGRLFYEKIPPPKGEIQDMKLSYMLLSPTHAFSSIAESARAVILAGGTMSPFEDYKAHLFPDVPPEKITTLSCGHVIPKENLCVWTLGSIAPDPKIDTGIGEDCFDFTFTKRNNPNMINRLGLPIWERLESKKAVFMDSKTESSEQTLQKYSDVIHSEVRPISPSGTRVKGALLLSVVGGKMSEGINFSDRLGRCVVVIGLPYPNAHSPEWVARREYLEDNFIERYNASHPITTTTPAPAPVIPPPSNTRHVHSSSSSKSKKRDRHNNPPNLAKLAARSVNVFYENATMRAVNQSIGRAIRHQNDYAAIILIDHRYEREHVRAKLPGWIREGWEETQRLVKEDGKPPKGLQSMVGRVNMFFRAKRQN
;
A
#
# COMPACT_ATOMS: atom_id res chain seq x y z
N MET A 1 -41.97 -3.33 24.28
CA MET A 1 -42.50 -4.12 23.15
C MET A 1 -41.82 -3.62 21.88
N ALA A 2 -40.60 -4.00 21.51
CA ALA A 2 -39.93 -5.31 21.67
C ALA A 2 -40.58 -6.41 20.83
N SER A 3 -40.30 -6.40 19.53
CA SER A 3 -40.52 -7.50 18.60
C SER A 3 -39.22 -7.76 17.84
N THR A 4 -38.42 -8.68 18.36
CA THR A 4 -37.22 -9.21 17.70
C THR A 4 -37.66 -10.09 16.52
N LEU A 5 -37.42 -9.63 15.29
CA LEU A 5 -37.34 -10.52 14.13
C LEU A 5 -35.89 -11.02 14.01
N PRO A 6 -35.67 -12.29 13.62
CA PRO A 6 -34.35 -12.89 13.64
C PRO A 6 -33.42 -12.19 12.66
N ILE A 7 -32.24 -11.82 13.17
CA ILE A 7 -31.06 -11.58 12.35
C ILE A 7 -30.66 -12.97 11.81
N PRO A 8 -30.39 -13.15 10.50
CA PRO A 8 -29.82 -14.42 10.03
C PRO A 8 -28.46 -14.60 10.73
N ASP A 9 -28.26 -15.75 11.36
CA ASP A 9 -27.21 -15.95 12.36
C ASP A 9 -25.84 -15.46 11.88
N ILE A 10 -25.34 -14.43 12.58
CA ILE A 10 -23.99 -13.93 12.37
C ILE A 10 -23.06 -14.96 13.02
N ASN A 11 -22.64 -15.94 12.23
CA ASN A 11 -21.52 -16.82 12.57
C ASN A 11 -20.23 -15.99 12.64
N VAL A 12 -20.05 -15.31 13.78
CA VAL A 12 -18.73 -14.93 14.26
C VAL A 12 -18.02 -16.23 14.59
N ILE A 13 -17.32 -16.77 13.60
CA ILE A 13 -16.32 -17.81 13.83
C ILE A 13 -15.21 -17.14 14.65
N GLY A 14 -15.34 -17.21 15.97
CA GLY A 14 -14.21 -17.08 16.87
C GLY A 14 -13.18 -18.17 16.54
N PRO A 15 -11.98 -18.16 17.12
CA PRO A 15 -10.98 -19.19 16.87
C PRO A 15 -11.45 -20.53 17.46
N SER A 16 -12.30 -21.25 16.71
CA SER A 16 -12.59 -22.65 16.90
C SER A 16 -11.26 -23.38 16.79
N PHE A 17 -10.84 -23.98 17.90
CA PHE A 17 -9.74 -24.94 17.91
C PHE A 17 -9.92 -25.90 16.73
N ILE A 18 -8.86 -26.10 15.95
CA ILE A 18 -8.87 -27.08 14.85
C ILE A 18 -8.79 -28.48 15.47
N GLN A 19 -9.91 -28.95 16.02
CA GLN A 19 -10.21 -30.37 16.08
C GLN A 19 -10.71 -30.77 14.68
N ARG A 20 -9.78 -31.19 13.83
CA ARG A 20 -10.11 -32.01 12.66
C ARG A 20 -10.55 -33.36 13.19
N ASP A 21 -11.69 -33.85 12.72
CA ASP A 21 -12.02 -35.26 12.84
C ASP A 21 -10.91 -36.10 12.19
N SER A 22 -10.46 -37.11 12.91
CA SER A 22 -9.35 -37.95 12.53
C SER A 22 -9.81 -39.02 11.53
N GLN A 23 -9.62 -38.78 10.22
CA GLN A 23 -9.33 -39.81 9.20
C GLN A 23 -9.17 -39.20 7.79
N THR A 24 -8.03 -38.57 7.52
CA THR A 24 -7.28 -38.61 6.25
C THR A 24 -5.98 -37.83 6.45
N SER A 25 -4.85 -38.44 6.08
CA SER A 25 -3.52 -38.00 6.50
C SER A 25 -2.80 -37.18 5.43
N ASP A 26 -3.27 -35.96 5.17
CA ASP A 26 -2.52 -34.94 4.43
C ASP A 26 -2.27 -33.72 5.32
N LYS A 27 -1.22 -33.83 6.16
CA LYS A 27 -0.51 -32.66 6.65
C LYS A 27 0.57 -32.35 5.61
N PRO A 28 0.64 -31.13 5.03
CA PRO A 28 1.85 -30.73 4.34
C PRO A 28 3.03 -30.88 5.33
N PRO A 29 4.21 -31.30 4.86
CA PRO A 29 5.36 -31.51 5.73
C PRO A 29 5.69 -30.22 6.49
N PRO A 30 6.30 -30.29 7.68
CA PRO A 30 6.76 -29.11 8.39
C PRO A 30 7.89 -28.45 7.59
N THR A 31 7.52 -27.52 6.71
CA THR A 31 8.47 -26.66 6.00
C THR A 31 9.20 -25.81 7.02
N ASP A 32 10.51 -25.98 7.12
CA ASP A 32 11.35 -24.96 7.74
C ASP A 32 11.27 -23.71 6.85
N PHE A 33 10.80 -22.61 7.46
CA PHE A 33 10.69 -21.33 6.79
C PHE A 33 12.00 -20.54 6.80
N ASN A 34 13.07 -21.10 7.37
CA ASN A 34 14.40 -20.50 7.51
C ASN A 34 14.32 -19.12 8.21
N HIS A 35 13.44 -19.02 9.20
CA HIS A 35 13.23 -17.79 9.95
C HIS A 35 14.43 -17.57 10.89
N PRO A 36 15.14 -16.41 10.85
CA PRO A 36 16.43 -16.20 11.53
C PRO A 36 16.33 -16.09 13.07
N TYR A 37 15.14 -16.29 13.62
CA TYR A 37 14.81 -16.34 15.05
C TYR A 37 13.79 -17.46 15.25
N THR A 38 13.57 -17.94 16.48
CA THR A 38 12.41 -18.80 16.76
C THR A 38 11.11 -18.03 16.49
N PRO A 39 10.27 -18.42 15.51
CA PRO A 39 9.03 -17.71 15.22
C PRO A 39 8.00 -17.97 16.32
N TYR A 40 7.17 -16.97 16.63
CA TYR A 40 6.01 -17.19 17.50
C TYR A 40 5.01 -18.14 16.81
N PRO A 41 4.21 -18.93 17.55
CA PRO A 41 3.22 -19.84 16.96
C PRO A 41 2.28 -19.17 15.95
N ILE A 42 1.97 -17.89 16.17
CA ILE A 42 1.14 -17.09 15.27
C ILE A 42 1.85 -16.71 13.96
N GLN A 43 3.17 -16.48 13.99
CA GLN A 43 3.97 -16.29 12.78
C GLN A 43 4.07 -17.61 12.00
N THR A 44 4.26 -18.74 12.69
CA THR A 44 4.27 -20.06 12.05
C THR A 44 2.94 -20.37 11.37
N ALA A 45 1.82 -20.12 12.03
CA ALA A 45 0.48 -20.27 11.44
C ALA A 45 0.28 -19.33 10.23
N PHE A 46 0.77 -18.10 10.30
CA PHE A 46 0.77 -17.16 9.17
C PHE A 46 1.59 -17.67 7.98
N MET A 47 2.84 -18.11 8.22
CA MET A 47 3.74 -18.61 7.18
C MET A 47 3.19 -19.87 6.50
N GLN A 48 2.65 -20.82 7.28
CA GLN A 48 1.98 -22.02 6.77
C GLN A 48 0.75 -21.69 5.92
N THR A 49 -0.09 -20.73 6.37
CA THR A 49 -1.27 -20.30 5.62
C THR A 49 -0.87 -19.68 4.29
N LEU A 50 0.10 -18.75 4.30
CA LEU A 50 0.59 -18.07 3.12
C LEU A 50 1.23 -19.04 2.12
N TYR A 51 2.08 -19.96 2.59
CA TYR A 51 2.65 -21.02 1.77
C TYR A 51 1.56 -21.87 1.11
N SER A 52 0.56 -22.32 1.86
CA SER A 52 -0.55 -23.13 1.30
C SER A 52 -1.40 -22.36 0.29
N VAL A 53 -1.62 -21.06 0.46
CA VAL A 53 -2.31 -20.23 -0.52
C VAL A 53 -1.52 -20.14 -1.82
N LEU A 54 -0.20 -19.87 -1.74
CA LEU A 54 0.67 -19.82 -2.91
C LEU A 54 0.73 -21.19 -3.63
N ASP A 55 0.79 -22.27 -2.87
CA ASP A 55 0.86 -23.64 -3.40
C ASP A 55 -0.45 -24.08 -4.10
N ARG A 56 -1.62 -23.71 -3.57
CA ARG A 56 -2.92 -23.96 -4.22
C ARG A 56 -3.03 -23.32 -5.61
N THR A 57 -2.35 -22.21 -5.87
CA THR A 57 -2.32 -21.60 -7.21
C THR A 57 -1.57 -22.46 -8.24
N VAL A 58 -0.77 -23.43 -7.81
CA VAL A 58 -0.06 -24.39 -8.69
C VAL A 58 -1.00 -25.51 -9.16
N ALA A 59 -1.99 -25.88 -8.35
CA ALA A 59 -2.85 -27.04 -8.59
C ALA A 59 -4.06 -26.78 -9.52
N ALA A 60 -4.26 -25.55 -9.99
CA ALA A 60 -5.30 -25.26 -10.99
C ALA A 60 -4.83 -25.77 -12.38
N PRO A 61 -5.62 -26.62 -13.08
CA PRO A 61 -5.19 -27.19 -14.35
C PRO A 61 -5.01 -26.12 -15.43
N SER A 62 -3.97 -26.29 -16.24
CA SER A 62 -3.65 -25.44 -17.38
C SER A 62 -4.81 -25.31 -18.36
N ASN A 63 -5.04 -24.10 -18.87
CA ASN A 63 -6.02 -23.83 -19.94
C ASN A 63 -5.83 -24.78 -21.13
N PRO A 64 -6.92 -25.21 -21.80
CA PRO A 64 -6.84 -26.09 -22.95
C PRO A 64 -6.17 -25.37 -24.13
N THR A 65 -5.15 -26.01 -24.70
CA THR A 65 -4.48 -25.52 -25.90
C THR A 65 -5.46 -25.46 -27.07
N THR A 66 -5.54 -24.31 -27.73
CA THR A 66 -6.33 -24.10 -28.95
C THR A 66 -5.78 -24.97 -30.09
N THR A 67 -6.35 -26.16 -30.28
CA THR A 67 -5.99 -27.04 -31.41
C THR A 67 -7.01 -26.87 -32.52
N THR A 68 -6.60 -26.19 -33.59
CA THR A 68 -7.36 -26.05 -34.83
C THR A 68 -7.47 -27.39 -35.54
N THR A 69 -8.67 -27.99 -35.55
CA THR A 69 -8.97 -29.10 -36.48
C THR A 69 -10.37 -28.93 -37.07
N THR A 70 -10.43 -28.99 -38.40
CA THR A 70 -11.64 -28.81 -39.21
C THR A 70 -12.56 -30.02 -39.18
N THR A 71 -13.87 -29.76 -39.07
CA THR A 71 -14.99 -30.49 -39.69
C THR A 71 -14.92 -32.03 -39.79
N ASN A 72 -15.82 -32.73 -39.08
CA ASN A 72 -16.98 -33.33 -39.76
C ASN A 72 -18.08 -33.82 -38.80
N THR A 73 -19.21 -34.21 -39.39
CA THR A 73 -20.54 -34.31 -38.78
C THR A 73 -20.92 -35.70 -38.24
N ASN A 74 -22.06 -35.72 -37.54
CA ASN A 74 -23.03 -36.81 -37.40
C ASN A 74 -23.08 -37.69 -36.12
N THR A 75 -24.23 -37.53 -35.45
CA THR A 75 -25.15 -38.58 -34.94
C THR A 75 -24.92 -39.32 -33.61
N ALA A 76 -26.04 -39.36 -32.86
CA ALA A 76 -26.52 -40.45 -31.99
C ALA A 76 -25.99 -40.61 -30.55
N THR A 77 -26.83 -40.17 -29.61
CA THR A 77 -27.18 -40.89 -28.35
C THR A 77 -27.93 -42.21 -28.68
N PRO A 78 -28.16 -43.19 -27.75
CA PRO A 78 -28.32 -43.01 -26.30
C PRO A 78 -27.82 -44.12 -25.33
N SER A 79 -27.92 -43.79 -24.02
CA SER A 79 -28.13 -44.64 -22.81
C SER A 79 -28.02 -46.18 -22.84
N ALA A 80 -27.36 -46.79 -21.84
CA ALA A 80 -28.02 -47.52 -20.72
C ALA A 80 -27.07 -48.26 -19.74
N THR A 81 -27.46 -48.22 -18.46
CA THR A 81 -27.22 -49.11 -17.28
C THR A 81 -26.67 -50.55 -17.45
N PHE A 82 -25.83 -51.05 -16.50
CA PHE A 82 -26.22 -51.99 -15.41
C PHE A 82 -25.10 -52.43 -14.42
N SER A 83 -25.54 -52.91 -13.23
CA SER A 83 -24.94 -53.75 -12.14
C SER A 83 -23.59 -54.48 -12.40
N SER A 84 -22.61 -54.64 -11.49
CA SER A 84 -22.53 -54.97 -10.02
C SER A 84 -22.56 -56.48 -9.64
N THR A 85 -21.78 -56.84 -8.59
CA THR A 85 -21.57 -58.17 -7.94
C THR A 85 -20.66 -59.19 -8.71
N ALA A 86 -19.96 -60.18 -8.10
CA ALA A 86 -19.96 -60.73 -6.73
C ALA A 86 -18.63 -61.45 -6.32
N ALA A 87 -18.53 -61.85 -5.03
CA ALA A 87 -17.74 -62.95 -4.41
C ALA A 87 -16.18 -62.91 -4.44
N THR A 88 -15.36 -63.14 -3.39
CA THR A 88 -15.43 -63.90 -2.10
C THR A 88 -15.12 -65.41 -2.21
N LEU A 89 -14.18 -65.93 -1.39
CA LEU A 89 -14.31 -67.08 -0.43
C LEU A 89 -12.95 -67.71 0.06
N ILE A 90 -12.83 -67.92 1.39
CA ILE A 90 -12.31 -69.15 2.11
C ILE A 90 -10.76 -69.41 2.21
N PRO A 91 -10.16 -69.92 3.34
CA PRO A 91 -10.50 -69.82 4.79
C PRO A 91 -9.28 -69.78 5.78
N SER A 92 -9.56 -70.02 7.07
CA SER A 92 -8.76 -69.98 8.33
C SER A 92 -7.68 -71.06 8.62
N SER A 93 -6.75 -70.75 9.56
CA SER A 93 -6.29 -71.67 10.65
C SER A 93 -5.70 -70.91 11.88
N SER A 94 -5.30 -71.60 12.98
CA SER A 94 -5.25 -71.03 14.35
C SER A 94 -4.09 -71.51 15.28
N SER A 95 -3.76 -70.72 16.33
CA SER A 95 -3.19 -71.07 17.69
C SER A 95 -2.36 -69.90 18.27
N LYS A 96 -2.63 -69.34 19.47
CA LYS A 96 -2.36 -69.72 20.91
C LYS A 96 -0.96 -69.36 21.47
N SER A 97 -0.94 -68.87 22.72
CA SER A 97 0.19 -68.25 23.47
C SER A 97 0.98 -69.21 24.38
N PRO A 98 2.12 -68.80 24.98
CA PRO A 98 2.12 -68.33 26.40
C PRO A 98 3.21 -67.26 26.77
N SER A 99 3.39 -66.98 28.08
CA SER A 99 4.25 -65.95 28.72
C SER A 99 5.30 -66.56 29.70
N PRO A 100 5.83 -65.86 30.74
CA PRO A 100 6.93 -64.85 30.80
C PRO A 100 8.21 -65.40 31.54
N PRO A 101 9.21 -64.56 31.95
CA PRO A 101 9.39 -64.29 33.41
C PRO A 101 9.94 -62.87 33.79
N ARG A 102 10.50 -62.71 35.00
CA ARG A 102 10.57 -61.48 35.83
C ARG A 102 11.81 -61.44 36.77
N LEU A 103 12.10 -60.29 37.42
CA LEU A 103 12.97 -60.08 38.63
C LEU A 103 14.52 -60.13 38.45
N SER A 104 15.42 -59.56 39.28
CA SER A 104 15.37 -58.44 40.28
C SER A 104 16.75 -58.03 40.88
N LYS A 105 16.91 -56.74 41.26
CA LYS A 105 17.67 -56.17 42.43
C LYS A 105 19.23 -56.28 42.61
N THR A 106 19.77 -55.13 43.07
CA THR A 106 20.75 -54.88 44.19
C THR A 106 22.27 -54.60 44.04
N LEU A 107 22.68 -53.48 44.68
CA LEU A 107 23.85 -53.22 45.58
C LEU A 107 25.27 -52.82 45.09
N LEU A 108 25.58 -51.53 45.36
CA LEU A 108 26.84 -50.85 45.74
C LEU A 108 28.25 -51.49 45.54
N LYS A 109 29.20 -50.63 45.13
CA LYS A 109 30.47 -50.42 45.86
C LYS A 109 31.11 -49.04 45.60
N THR A 110 31.76 -48.48 46.61
CA THR A 110 32.41 -47.16 46.65
C THR A 110 33.94 -47.28 46.67
N LYS A 111 34.65 -46.30 46.08
CA LYS A 111 35.89 -45.74 46.65
C LYS A 111 36.25 -44.41 45.98
N ALA A 112 36.94 -43.54 46.71
CA ALA A 112 37.19 -42.13 46.36
C ALA A 112 38.70 -41.82 46.34
N MET A 113 39.09 -40.70 45.70
CA MET A 113 40.22 -39.86 46.15
C MET A 113 40.12 -38.43 45.57
N VAL A 114 40.64 -37.48 46.36
CA VAL A 114 40.67 -35.99 46.26
C VAL A 114 42.11 -35.63 46.75
N PRO A 115 42.88 -34.63 46.25
CA PRO A 115 42.59 -33.18 46.14
C PRO A 115 43.23 -32.50 44.88
N ALA A 116 43.36 -31.18 44.67
CA ALA A 116 42.64 -29.93 45.05
C ALA A 116 43.05 -28.80 44.07
N ALA A 117 42.25 -27.73 43.94
CA ALA A 117 42.71 -26.42 43.43
C ALA A 117 41.78 -25.28 43.90
N MET A 118 42.34 -24.09 44.15
CA MET A 118 41.66 -22.93 44.73
C MET A 118 41.06 -22.00 43.65
N SER A 119 40.00 -21.26 44.02
CA SER A 119 39.43 -20.15 43.24
C SER A 119 40.42 -18.99 43.04
N PRO A 120 40.22 -18.12 42.03
CA PRO A 120 39.62 -16.82 42.38
C PRO A 120 38.69 -16.14 41.34
N SER A 121 37.73 -15.36 41.88
CA SER A 121 37.13 -14.12 41.33
C SER A 121 36.21 -14.15 40.08
N PRO A 122 34.97 -13.62 40.17
CA PRO A 122 34.04 -13.52 39.04
C PRO A 122 34.05 -12.16 38.32
N ARG A 123 34.68 -12.08 37.15
CA ARG A 123 34.45 -10.99 36.16
C ARG A 123 34.62 -11.49 34.72
N ALA A 124 33.51 -11.85 34.06
CA ALA A 124 33.24 -11.76 32.61
C ALA A 124 32.21 -12.80 32.09
N MET A 125 31.00 -12.88 32.67
CA MET A 125 29.87 -13.56 32.03
C MET A 125 28.58 -12.74 32.11
N HIS A 126 28.51 -11.67 31.31
CA HIS A 126 27.23 -11.06 30.92
C HIS A 126 27.36 -10.45 29.51
N LYS A 127 27.22 -11.30 28.50
CA LYS A 127 26.78 -10.88 27.16
C LYS A 127 25.91 -11.97 26.51
N LEU A 128 24.90 -12.42 27.26
CA LEU A 128 23.83 -13.25 26.73
C LEU A 128 23.12 -12.45 25.63
N ARG A 129 23.08 -13.00 24.41
CA ARG A 129 22.61 -12.31 23.19
C ARG A 129 21.08 -12.29 23.12
N SER A 130 20.42 -11.59 24.05
CA SER A 130 18.96 -11.38 24.04
C SER A 130 18.59 -10.14 23.21
N SER A 131 18.61 -10.26 21.88
CA SER A 131 18.11 -9.23 20.97
C SER A 131 16.83 -9.71 20.28
N ASN A 132 15.69 -9.57 20.95
CA ASN A 132 14.39 -9.70 20.30
C ASN A 132 14.28 -8.60 19.23
N PRO A 133 13.88 -8.90 17.99
CA PRO A 133 13.81 -7.90 16.94
C PRO A 133 12.66 -6.89 17.21
N PRO A 134 12.81 -5.61 16.81
CA PRO A 134 11.78 -4.60 17.02
C PRO A 134 10.51 -4.97 16.24
N THR A 135 9.34 -4.87 16.86
CA THR A 135 8.17 -5.67 16.44
C THR A 135 7.53 -5.31 15.09
N GLY A 136 7.96 -4.22 14.44
CA GLY A 136 7.60 -3.94 13.05
C GLY A 136 8.18 -4.95 12.05
N THR A 137 9.21 -5.71 12.44
CA THR A 137 9.92 -6.64 11.56
C THR A 137 9.22 -7.99 11.40
N GLY A 138 8.50 -8.47 12.42
CA GLY A 138 7.95 -9.82 12.45
C GLY A 138 6.96 -10.13 11.32
N LYS A 139 6.18 -9.13 10.88
CA LYS A 139 5.27 -9.25 9.73
C LYS A 139 6.04 -9.40 8.42
N SER A 140 6.91 -8.45 8.09
CA SER A 140 7.68 -8.44 6.84
C SER A 140 8.62 -9.64 6.75
N LEU A 141 9.27 -10.03 7.85
CA LEU A 141 10.10 -11.22 7.91
C LEU A 141 9.29 -12.50 7.69
N SER A 142 8.08 -12.62 8.24
CA SER A 142 7.20 -13.77 7.98
C SER A 142 6.72 -13.83 6.52
N LEU A 143 6.42 -12.68 5.89
CA LEU A 143 6.11 -12.59 4.46
C LEU A 143 7.29 -13.07 3.61
N ILE A 144 8.50 -12.60 3.91
CA ILE A 144 9.75 -12.97 3.22
C ILE A 144 9.99 -14.48 3.33
N CYS A 145 10.02 -15.01 4.56
CA CYS A 145 10.31 -16.42 4.84
C CYS A 145 9.32 -17.36 4.15
N ALA A 146 8.01 -17.10 4.25
CA ALA A 146 7.01 -17.94 3.59
C ALA A 146 7.07 -17.87 2.06
N SER A 147 7.18 -16.67 1.48
CA SER A 147 7.12 -16.48 0.03
C SER A 147 8.39 -16.98 -0.67
N LEU A 148 9.56 -16.81 -0.05
CA LEU A 148 10.82 -17.33 -0.59
C LEU A 148 11.00 -18.82 -0.36
N THR A 149 10.61 -19.38 0.79
CA THR A 149 10.59 -20.85 0.95
C THR A 149 9.65 -21.49 -0.09
N TRP A 150 8.50 -20.87 -0.37
CA TRP A 150 7.65 -21.30 -1.49
C TRP A 150 8.37 -21.18 -2.84
N LEU A 151 9.02 -20.06 -3.15
CA LEU A 151 9.70 -19.86 -4.42
C LEU A 151 10.86 -20.86 -4.64
N ARG A 152 11.67 -21.13 -3.61
CA ARG A 152 12.75 -22.12 -3.62
C ARG A 152 12.21 -23.53 -3.88
N ASN A 153 11.16 -23.93 -3.15
CA ASN A 153 10.50 -25.22 -3.34
C ASN A 153 9.84 -25.34 -4.73
N HIS A 154 9.25 -24.25 -5.23
CA HIS A 154 8.64 -24.23 -6.57
C HIS A 154 9.69 -24.37 -7.67
N LYS A 155 10.84 -23.69 -7.56
CA LYS A 155 11.98 -23.86 -8.48
C LYS A 155 12.51 -25.31 -8.47
N ARG A 156 12.62 -25.92 -7.28
CA ARG A 156 13.02 -27.33 -7.14
C ARG A 156 12.03 -28.28 -7.82
N LEU A 157 10.73 -28.07 -7.61
CA LEU A 157 9.68 -28.86 -8.24
C LEU A 157 9.65 -28.68 -9.77
N GLN A 158 9.91 -27.46 -10.28
CA GLN A 158 10.04 -27.23 -11.73
C GLN A 158 11.21 -28.03 -12.32
N PHE A 159 12.39 -27.96 -11.69
CA PHE A 159 13.57 -28.74 -12.09
C PHE A 159 13.29 -30.25 -12.11
N GLU A 160 12.66 -30.79 -11.06
CA GLU A 160 12.23 -32.19 -11.01
C GLU A 160 11.23 -32.53 -12.12
N THR A 161 10.25 -31.66 -12.37
CA THR A 161 9.22 -31.83 -13.41
C THR A 161 9.80 -31.83 -14.83
N GLU A 162 10.85 -31.06 -15.09
CA GLU A 162 11.54 -31.07 -16.39
C GLU A 162 12.29 -32.38 -16.64
N ILE A 163 13.00 -32.88 -15.63
CA ILE A 163 13.64 -34.20 -15.67
C ILE A 163 12.58 -35.28 -15.90
N ASP A 164 11.44 -35.20 -15.21
CA ASP A 164 10.34 -36.17 -15.35
C ASP A 164 9.64 -36.12 -16.72
N LYS A 165 9.59 -34.95 -17.38
CA LYS A 165 9.11 -34.80 -18.77
C LYS A 165 10.07 -35.48 -19.75
N ILE A 166 11.38 -35.26 -19.60
CA ILE A 166 12.41 -35.90 -20.44
C ILE A 166 12.34 -37.42 -20.28
N LYS A 167 12.19 -37.89 -19.03
CA LYS A 167 12.03 -39.32 -18.71
C LYS A 167 10.85 -39.92 -19.50
N LYS A 168 9.67 -39.31 -19.39
CA LYS A 168 8.45 -39.77 -20.10
C LYS A 168 8.58 -39.72 -21.61
N GLN A 169 9.33 -38.76 -22.16
CA GLN A 169 9.61 -38.69 -23.60
C GLN A 169 10.52 -39.84 -24.08
N MET A 170 11.53 -40.20 -23.31
CA MET A 170 12.47 -41.28 -23.64
C MET A 170 11.88 -42.68 -23.36
N GLU A 171 11.04 -42.82 -22.33
CA GLU A 171 10.23 -44.02 -22.13
C GLU A 171 9.23 -44.21 -23.29
N ALA A 172 8.67 -43.13 -23.84
CA ALA A 172 7.76 -43.18 -24.99
C ALA A 172 8.46 -43.43 -26.34
N SER A 173 9.76 -43.14 -26.48
CA SER A 173 10.54 -43.51 -27.67
C SER A 173 10.97 -44.99 -27.69
N GLY A 174 10.73 -45.72 -26.60
CA GLY A 174 11.08 -47.15 -26.48
C GLY A 174 12.56 -47.39 -26.20
N GLU A 175 13.29 -46.41 -25.67
CA GLU A 175 14.71 -46.54 -25.35
C GLU A 175 14.96 -47.48 -24.15
N PRO A 176 16.09 -48.24 -24.13
CA PRO A 176 16.43 -49.08 -22.99
C PRO A 176 16.62 -48.28 -21.70
N GLY A 177 16.13 -48.78 -20.56
CA GLY A 177 16.12 -48.03 -19.30
C GLY A 177 17.49 -47.48 -18.83
N TRP A 178 18.59 -48.17 -19.11
CA TRP A 178 19.94 -47.68 -18.80
C TRP A 178 20.37 -46.46 -19.64
N MET A 179 19.84 -46.35 -20.86
CA MET A 179 20.06 -45.21 -21.76
C MET A 179 19.25 -44.00 -21.28
N VAL A 180 17.99 -44.23 -20.90
CA VAL A 180 17.12 -43.22 -20.27
C VAL A 180 17.76 -42.69 -18.99
N GLU A 181 18.21 -43.55 -18.08
CA GLU A 181 18.81 -43.15 -16.81
C GLU A 181 20.14 -42.40 -16.99
N SER A 182 20.98 -42.83 -17.94
CA SER A 182 22.22 -42.10 -18.32
C SER A 182 21.93 -40.72 -18.92
N ALA A 183 20.91 -40.60 -19.76
CA ALA A 183 20.50 -39.32 -20.35
C ALA A 183 19.91 -38.36 -19.30
N LEU A 184 19.10 -38.87 -18.37
CA LEU A 184 18.56 -38.11 -17.23
C LEU A 184 19.67 -37.62 -16.31
N LYS A 185 20.66 -38.47 -16.00
CA LYS A 185 21.85 -38.09 -15.23
C LYS A 185 22.61 -36.96 -15.92
N ARG A 186 22.93 -37.11 -17.20
CA ARG A 186 23.61 -36.07 -17.99
C ARG A 186 22.82 -34.76 -18.05
N LYS A 187 21.49 -34.81 -18.14
CA LYS A 187 20.64 -33.60 -18.14
C LYS A 187 20.57 -32.93 -16.76
N ARG A 188 20.52 -33.72 -15.68
CA ARG A 188 20.63 -33.20 -14.30
C ARG A 188 21.98 -32.51 -14.08
N GLU A 189 23.07 -33.11 -14.54
CA GLU A 189 24.43 -32.54 -14.52
C GLU A 189 24.51 -31.24 -15.32
N GLU A 190 24.00 -31.20 -16.56
CA GLU A 190 24.01 -30.00 -17.40
C GLU A 190 23.23 -28.82 -16.78
N LEU A 191 22.06 -29.08 -16.19
CA LEU A 191 21.25 -28.04 -15.54
C LEU A 191 21.87 -27.56 -14.22
N ALA A 192 22.44 -28.48 -13.42
CA ALA A 192 23.15 -28.13 -12.19
C ALA A 192 24.42 -27.30 -12.46
N GLN A 193 25.24 -27.70 -13.45
CA GLN A 193 26.46 -26.98 -13.83
C GLN A 193 26.18 -25.53 -14.23
N ARG A 194 25.18 -25.28 -15.09
CA ARG A 194 24.77 -23.92 -15.48
C ARG A 194 24.37 -23.06 -14.28
N TYR A 195 23.68 -23.66 -13.31
CA TYR A 195 23.25 -22.98 -12.09
C TYR A 195 24.46 -22.67 -11.16
N GLU A 196 25.37 -23.62 -10.98
CA GLU A 196 26.62 -23.45 -10.23
C GLU A 196 27.58 -22.44 -10.88
N GLU A 197 27.63 -22.35 -12.21
CA GLU A 197 28.40 -21.32 -12.93
C GLU A 197 27.85 -19.91 -12.70
N MET A 198 26.52 -19.75 -12.69
CA MET A 198 25.85 -18.50 -12.37
C MET A 198 26.15 -18.07 -10.92
N GLU A 199 25.97 -18.95 -9.93
CA GLU A 199 26.26 -18.63 -8.53
C GLU A 199 27.75 -18.36 -8.29
N ARG A 200 28.67 -19.14 -8.88
CA ARG A 200 30.13 -18.86 -8.79
C ARG A 200 30.50 -17.50 -9.38
N THR A 201 29.80 -17.06 -10.44
CA THR A 201 30.03 -15.74 -11.03
C THR A 201 29.55 -14.62 -10.12
N LEU A 202 28.38 -14.78 -9.49
CA LEU A 202 27.85 -13.81 -8.50
C LEU A 202 28.72 -13.76 -7.24
N GLU A 203 29.18 -14.90 -6.70
CA GLU A 203 30.01 -14.93 -5.49
C GLU A 203 31.38 -14.25 -5.70
N ARG A 204 32.01 -14.43 -6.87
CA ARG A 204 33.24 -13.72 -7.23
C ARG A 204 33.07 -12.19 -7.24
N ILE A 205 31.88 -11.70 -7.60
CA ILE A 205 31.56 -10.27 -7.57
C ILE A 205 31.38 -9.78 -6.13
N ARG A 206 30.71 -10.57 -5.27
CA ARG A 206 30.58 -10.27 -3.83
C ARG A 206 31.93 -10.23 -3.13
N GLU A 207 32.82 -11.17 -3.42
CA GLU A 207 34.16 -11.21 -2.85
C GLU A 207 34.96 -9.94 -3.20
N ARG A 208 34.97 -9.56 -4.48
CA ARG A 208 35.61 -8.33 -4.97
C ARG A 208 35.02 -7.06 -4.33
N GLU A 209 33.72 -7.01 -4.06
CA GLU A 209 33.10 -5.87 -3.36
C GLU A 209 33.55 -5.81 -1.90
N ARG A 210 33.55 -6.93 -1.17
CA ARG A 210 34.06 -7.01 0.22
C ARG A 210 35.53 -6.59 0.32
N GLU A 211 36.35 -6.88 -0.70
CA GLU A 211 37.74 -6.42 -0.77
C GLU A 211 37.81 -4.89 -0.90
N MET A 212 37.07 -4.32 -1.85
CA MET A 212 37.02 -2.85 -2.04
C MET A 212 36.46 -2.11 -0.82
N GLU A 213 35.51 -2.69 -0.08
CA GLU A 213 35.01 -2.14 1.18
C GLU A 213 36.12 -2.11 2.25
N LYS A 214 36.82 -3.23 2.46
CA LYS A 214 37.94 -3.31 3.42
C LYS A 214 39.06 -2.33 3.08
N GLU A 215 39.48 -2.26 1.82
CA GLU A 215 40.48 -1.29 1.36
C GLU A 215 40.03 0.17 1.62
N GLY A 216 38.73 0.44 1.46
CA GLY A 216 38.12 1.73 1.78
C GLY A 216 38.13 2.05 3.28
N GLU A 217 37.77 1.10 4.14
CA GLU A 217 37.79 1.25 5.60
C GLU A 217 39.21 1.41 6.14
N GLU A 218 40.15 0.58 5.69
CA GLU A 218 41.57 0.66 6.05
C GLU A 218 42.20 1.98 5.55
N GLY A 219 41.88 2.42 4.33
CA GLY A 219 42.27 3.72 3.79
C GLY A 219 41.72 4.91 4.58
N HIS A 220 40.53 4.78 5.17
CA HIS A 220 39.96 5.77 6.08
C HIS A 220 40.63 5.77 7.46
N GLN A 221 40.98 4.61 8.01
CA GLN A 221 41.71 4.51 9.28
C GLN A 221 43.16 5.00 9.15
N ALA A 222 43.86 4.67 8.05
CA ALA A 222 45.23 5.12 7.77
C ALA A 222 45.36 6.65 7.61
N ARG A 223 44.27 7.35 7.25
CA ARG A 223 44.20 8.82 7.20
C ARG A 223 43.65 9.48 8.48
N GLY A 224 43.33 8.69 9.52
CA GLY A 224 42.91 9.14 10.85
C GLY A 224 44.03 9.78 11.70
N GLY A 225 44.94 10.56 11.11
CA GLY A 225 46.21 10.95 11.74
C GLY A 225 46.72 12.37 11.48
N LYS A 226 45.98 13.24 10.78
CA LYS A 226 46.24 14.70 10.74
C LYS A 226 45.10 15.46 10.08
N ARG A 227 44.32 16.21 10.88
CA ARG A 227 43.53 17.35 10.39
C ARG A 227 44.50 18.43 9.88
N ARG A 228 44.93 18.35 8.61
CA ARG A 228 45.65 19.47 7.97
C ARG A 228 44.68 20.63 7.83
N LYS A 229 44.89 21.62 8.69
CA LYS A 229 44.39 22.99 8.55
C LYS A 229 44.69 23.43 7.11
N LEU A 230 43.65 23.69 6.31
CA LEU A 230 43.81 24.16 4.94
C LEU A 230 44.39 25.56 4.97
N ASP A 231 45.65 25.66 4.56
CA ASP A 231 46.37 26.92 4.41
C ASP A 231 45.99 27.60 3.09
N ARG A 232 46.11 28.93 3.03
CA ARG A 232 45.63 29.76 1.91
C ARG A 232 46.79 30.24 1.05
N GLY A 233 46.74 29.90 -0.23
CA GLY A 233 47.59 30.47 -1.28
C GLY A 233 47.59 29.57 -2.51
N LYS A 234 47.78 30.09 -3.73
CA LYS A 234 47.82 31.49 -4.19
C LYS A 234 47.50 31.44 -5.69
N GLY A 235 46.67 32.34 -6.19
CA GLY A 235 46.26 32.40 -7.59
C GLY A 235 45.71 33.79 -7.85
N ASP A 236 46.20 34.43 -8.90
CA ASP A 236 46.34 35.88 -8.95
C ASP A 236 45.04 36.66 -9.23
N GLU A 237 45.17 37.97 -9.01
CA GLU A 237 44.13 38.98 -9.02
C GLU A 237 43.72 39.37 -10.45
N ASP A 238 42.42 39.61 -10.68
CA ASP A 238 42.00 40.84 -11.35
C ASP A 238 40.59 41.27 -10.87
N GLU A 239 40.26 42.54 -11.07
CA GLU A 239 39.34 43.30 -10.22
C GLU A 239 37.83 43.22 -10.52
N GLY A 240 37.02 43.57 -9.50
CA GLY A 240 35.80 44.37 -9.72
C GLY A 240 34.46 43.85 -9.17
N GLY A 241 34.01 44.40 -8.02
CA GLY A 241 32.56 44.63 -7.80
C GLY A 241 31.83 43.96 -6.63
N LYS A 242 31.77 44.68 -5.49
CA LYS A 242 30.66 44.73 -4.49
C LYS A 242 30.08 43.42 -3.89
N LYS A 243 30.40 43.21 -2.60
CA LYS A 243 29.71 42.27 -1.69
C LYS A 243 28.22 42.61 -1.47
N LYS A 244 27.32 41.63 -1.62
CA LYS A 244 26.04 41.55 -0.89
C LYS A 244 26.05 40.28 -0.02
N LYS A 245 25.71 40.40 1.27
CA LYS A 245 25.57 39.25 2.20
C LYS A 245 24.25 38.52 1.91
N GLY A 246 24.32 37.23 1.57
CA GLY A 246 23.15 36.35 1.44
C GLY A 246 23.07 35.36 2.60
N SER A 247 21.90 35.27 3.24
CA SER A 247 21.65 34.35 4.36
C SER A 247 21.41 32.93 3.87
N SER A 248 22.19 31.96 4.34
CA SER A 248 22.03 30.53 4.05
C SER A 248 20.92 29.91 4.90
N GLY A 249 19.67 30.26 4.64
CA GLY A 249 18.50 29.56 5.18
C GLY A 249 18.24 28.27 4.40
N GLY A 250 18.71 27.14 4.91
CA GLY A 250 18.43 25.82 4.33
C GLY A 250 16.94 25.49 4.42
N ARG A 251 16.23 25.53 3.29
CA ARG A 251 14.83 25.10 3.21
C ARG A 251 14.77 23.59 3.06
N GLY A 252 14.39 22.89 4.13
CA GLY A 252 13.93 21.51 4.02
C GLY A 252 12.66 21.48 3.15
N LEU A 253 12.68 20.67 2.10
CA LEU A 253 11.55 20.51 1.19
C LEU A 253 10.54 19.50 1.77
N THR A 254 9.24 19.77 1.57
CA THR A 254 8.16 19.12 2.31
C THR A 254 7.46 18.01 1.51
N ALA A 255 7.44 16.80 2.06
CA ALA A 255 6.72 15.65 1.50
C ALA A 255 5.19 15.76 1.71
N SER A 256 4.51 16.50 0.84
CA SER A 256 3.03 16.41 0.68
C SER A 256 2.49 16.71 -0.71
N ASP A 257 3.27 17.30 -1.62
CA ASP A 257 2.84 17.58 -2.99
C ASP A 257 3.60 16.75 -4.05
N GLU A 258 4.62 15.97 -3.65
CA GLU A 258 5.48 15.20 -4.59
C GLU A 258 4.77 13.97 -5.20
N ASP A 259 3.80 13.39 -4.50
CA ASP A 259 3.18 12.10 -4.89
C ASP A 259 2.11 12.20 -6.00
N LYS A 260 1.65 13.42 -6.33
CA LYS A 260 0.52 13.64 -7.26
C LYS A 260 0.91 13.66 -8.74
N GLU A 261 2.20 13.79 -9.07
CA GLU A 261 2.63 14.14 -10.42
C GLU A 261 3.44 13.03 -11.12
N PHE A 262 3.00 11.79 -10.89
CA PHE A 262 3.57 10.60 -11.51
C PHE A 262 2.96 10.34 -12.89
N LEU A 263 3.27 11.19 -13.89
CA LEU A 263 3.06 10.85 -15.29
C LEU A 263 4.38 10.40 -15.93
N ILE A 264 4.55 9.08 -16.08
CA ILE A 264 5.56 8.51 -16.98
C ILE A 264 4.99 8.53 -18.41
N GLU A 265 5.23 9.61 -19.15
CA GLU A 265 5.03 9.66 -20.60
C GLU A 265 6.32 9.24 -21.33
N ASP A 266 6.77 7.99 -21.16
CA ASP A 266 7.92 7.48 -21.91
C ASP A 266 7.48 6.81 -23.23
N TRP A 267 8.28 7.01 -24.27
CA TRP A 267 7.97 6.58 -25.63
C TRP A 267 8.07 5.06 -25.83
N ARG A 268 7.10 4.53 -26.58
CA ARG A 268 7.14 3.19 -27.16
C ARG A 268 8.25 3.08 -28.22
N ASP A 269 9.45 2.75 -27.77
CA ASP A 269 10.44 2.01 -28.56
C ASP A 269 10.75 0.67 -27.86
N GLU A 270 9.68 -0.07 -27.52
CA GLU A 270 9.75 -1.47 -27.09
C GLU A 270 10.52 -2.34 -28.09
N GLY A 271 10.55 -1.93 -29.36
CA GLY A 271 11.24 -2.63 -30.45
C GLY A 271 12.77 -2.52 -30.45
N ASP A 272 13.36 -1.44 -29.92
CA ASP A 272 14.80 -1.19 -30.03
C ASP A 272 15.58 -1.63 -28.78
N TRP A 273 15.12 -1.26 -27.58
CA TRP A 273 15.75 -1.69 -26.32
C TRP A 273 15.67 -3.21 -26.11
N THR A 274 14.51 -3.79 -26.39
CA THR A 274 14.33 -5.26 -26.32
C THR A 274 15.13 -5.97 -27.41
N ARG A 275 15.40 -5.31 -28.57
CA ARG A 275 16.34 -5.82 -29.57
C ARG A 275 17.79 -5.68 -29.15
N MET A 276 18.17 -4.63 -28.44
CA MET A 276 19.56 -4.42 -28.00
C MET A 276 19.96 -5.41 -26.89
N ILE A 277 19.02 -5.77 -26.00
CA ILE A 277 19.18 -6.90 -25.05
C ILE A 277 19.16 -8.26 -25.78
N ARG A 278 18.47 -8.36 -26.92
CA ARG A 278 18.31 -9.59 -27.72
C ARG A 278 19.21 -9.65 -28.96
N TRP A 279 20.24 -8.80 -29.05
CA TRP A 279 21.09 -8.75 -30.24
C TRP A 279 22.04 -9.95 -30.22
N LYS A 280 21.99 -10.77 -31.28
CA LYS A 280 22.96 -11.85 -31.52
C LYS A 280 24.39 -11.29 -31.65
N GLY A 281 25.08 -11.13 -30.52
CA GLY A 281 26.50 -11.42 -30.43
C GLY A 281 26.69 -12.94 -30.39
N GLY A 282 27.73 -13.44 -31.05
CA GLY A 282 28.12 -14.84 -30.91
C GLY A 282 28.73 -15.10 -29.55
N GLU A 283 28.44 -16.28 -29.00
CA GLU A 283 29.09 -16.92 -27.84
C GLU A 283 28.88 -16.24 -26.46
N GLU A 284 28.60 -17.08 -25.46
CA GLU A 284 28.62 -16.82 -24.01
C GLU A 284 27.78 -15.64 -23.47
N GLY A 285 26.46 -15.79 -23.58
CA GLY A 285 25.50 -15.02 -22.78
C GLY A 285 24.21 -15.80 -22.56
N ALA A 286 24.12 -16.57 -21.47
CA ALA A 286 22.91 -17.32 -21.14
C ALA A 286 21.73 -16.36 -20.94
N VAL A 287 20.71 -16.47 -21.80
CA VAL A 287 19.46 -15.74 -21.63
C VAL A 287 18.75 -16.36 -20.42
N ALA A 288 18.78 -15.66 -19.28
CA ALA A 288 18.08 -16.09 -18.08
C ALA A 288 16.58 -16.27 -18.39
N GLU A 289 16.07 -17.48 -18.18
CA GLU A 289 14.65 -17.78 -18.38
C GLU A 289 13.80 -16.97 -17.39
N GLU A 290 12.66 -16.43 -17.85
CA GLU A 290 11.78 -15.62 -17.02
C GLU A 290 11.02 -16.49 -15.99
N GLY A 291 11.70 -16.85 -14.90
CA GLY A 291 11.08 -17.48 -13.73
C GLY A 291 10.09 -16.56 -13.01
N ILE A 292 9.29 -17.16 -12.12
CA ILE A 292 8.30 -16.46 -11.29
C ILE A 292 8.99 -15.41 -10.41
N LYS A 293 8.44 -14.19 -10.42
CA LYS A 293 8.93 -13.03 -9.66
C LYS A 293 7.93 -12.64 -8.57
N ILE A 294 8.47 -12.09 -7.48
CA ILE A 294 7.70 -11.52 -6.38
C ILE A 294 7.81 -9.99 -6.44
N PHE A 295 6.73 -9.33 -6.80
CA PHE A 295 6.60 -7.88 -6.75
C PHE A 295 6.18 -7.46 -5.34
N TYR A 296 7.10 -6.87 -4.58
CA TYR A 296 6.80 -6.33 -3.25
C TYR A 296 6.57 -4.83 -3.34
N THR A 297 5.44 -4.36 -2.82
CA THR A 297 5.10 -2.94 -2.82
C THR A 297 4.69 -2.42 -1.45
N SER A 298 4.99 -1.14 -1.21
CA SER A 298 4.71 -0.45 0.05
C SER A 298 4.44 1.04 -0.18
N ARG A 299 3.89 1.72 0.83
CA ARG A 299 3.45 3.12 0.72
C ARG A 299 4.62 4.10 0.61
N THR A 300 5.74 3.85 1.29
CA THR A 300 6.90 4.77 1.33
C THR A 300 8.22 4.09 0.95
N HIS A 301 9.17 4.88 0.44
CA HIS A 301 10.54 4.40 0.18
C HIS A 301 11.22 3.88 1.45
N SER A 302 11.02 4.53 2.61
CA SER A 302 11.58 4.07 3.89
C SER A 302 11.11 2.68 4.32
N GLN A 303 9.88 2.29 3.97
CA GLN A 303 9.38 0.93 4.20
C GLN A 303 10.05 -0.09 3.26
N LEU A 304 10.37 0.31 2.02
CA LEU A 304 11.10 -0.55 1.08
C LEU A 304 12.56 -0.75 1.51
N THR A 305 13.25 0.31 1.98
CA THR A 305 14.59 0.20 2.57
C THR A 305 14.59 -0.71 3.80
N GLN A 306 13.59 -0.57 4.69
CA GLN A 306 13.42 -1.47 5.83
C GLN A 306 13.19 -2.93 5.39
N PHE A 307 12.37 -3.16 4.36
CA PHE A 307 12.14 -4.50 3.81
C PHE A 307 13.44 -5.14 3.29
N ILE A 308 14.30 -4.39 2.59
CA ILE A 308 15.60 -4.89 2.09
C ILE A 308 16.52 -5.26 3.26
N GLN A 309 16.51 -4.49 4.35
CA GLN A 309 17.26 -4.83 5.57
C GLN A 309 16.74 -6.09 6.30
N GLU A 310 15.45 -6.43 6.18
CA GLU A 310 14.89 -7.70 6.64
C GLU A 310 15.20 -8.86 5.68
N LEU A 311 15.21 -8.59 4.37
CA LEU A 311 15.51 -9.55 3.30
C LEU A 311 16.94 -10.09 3.37
N ARG A 312 17.88 -9.28 3.88
CA ARG A 312 19.28 -9.66 4.13
C ARG A 312 19.48 -10.61 5.34
N ARG A 313 18.42 -10.99 6.09
CA ARG A 313 18.52 -11.80 7.33
C ARG A 313 18.28 -13.31 7.19
N PRO A 314 17.22 -13.81 6.51
CA PRO A 314 17.03 -15.25 6.33
C PRO A 314 18.01 -15.81 5.30
N GLU A 315 18.49 -17.02 5.54
CA GLU A 315 19.33 -17.78 4.61
C GLU A 315 18.49 -18.92 4.03
N PHE A 316 18.53 -19.16 2.71
CA PHE A 316 17.72 -20.21 2.08
C PHE A 316 18.61 -21.30 1.46
N PRO A 317 18.22 -22.58 1.52
CA PRO A 317 18.92 -23.65 0.80
C PRO A 317 18.76 -23.47 -0.72
N ALA A 318 19.73 -23.94 -1.49
CA ALA A 318 19.71 -23.87 -2.94
C ALA A 318 18.42 -24.45 -3.57
N SER A 319 17.93 -23.76 -4.59
CA SER A 319 16.80 -24.23 -5.39
C SER A 319 17.10 -25.56 -6.10
N VAL A 320 18.32 -25.66 -6.66
CA VAL A 320 18.81 -26.84 -7.41
C VAL A 320 19.67 -27.71 -6.48
N PRO A 321 19.52 -29.05 -6.47
CA PRO A 321 20.40 -29.95 -5.72
C PRO A 321 21.84 -29.90 -6.25
N THR A 322 22.82 -29.86 -5.34
CA THR A 322 24.24 -30.10 -5.66
C THR A 322 24.44 -31.52 -6.22
N LEU A 323 25.45 -31.69 -7.06
CA LEU A 323 25.78 -33.00 -7.64
C LEU A 323 26.33 -33.98 -6.60
N ASP A 324 27.03 -33.47 -5.59
CA ASP A 324 27.54 -34.25 -4.47
C ASP A 324 26.54 -34.31 -3.30
N ALA A 325 25.96 -35.50 -3.08
CA ALA A 325 25.00 -35.78 -2.01
C ALA A 325 25.61 -35.83 -0.59
N HIS A 326 26.91 -35.58 -0.46
CA HIS A 326 27.66 -35.59 0.80
C HIS A 326 28.03 -34.20 1.32
N GLU A 327 27.82 -33.14 0.54
CA GLU A 327 28.04 -31.76 0.98
C GLU A 327 26.80 -31.15 1.64
N GLU A 328 26.99 -30.17 2.53
CA GLU A 328 25.86 -29.38 3.04
C GLU A 328 25.22 -28.59 1.88
N PRO A 329 23.87 -28.47 1.85
CA PRO A 329 23.20 -27.78 0.76
C PRO A 329 23.65 -26.31 0.69
N ALA A 330 24.26 -25.94 -0.43
CA ALA A 330 24.74 -24.58 -0.67
C ALA A 330 23.63 -23.54 -0.40
N LYS A 331 24.01 -22.41 0.20
CA LYS A 331 23.08 -21.31 0.51
C LYS A 331 22.86 -20.44 -0.72
N GLU A 332 21.62 -20.23 -1.12
CA GLU A 332 21.27 -19.35 -2.24
C GLU A 332 20.84 -17.97 -1.74
N ILE A 333 21.67 -16.95 -2.01
CA ILE A 333 21.33 -15.56 -1.73
C ILE A 333 20.22 -15.10 -2.69
N VAL A 334 19.26 -14.37 -2.13
CA VAL A 334 18.12 -13.80 -2.87
C VAL A 334 18.62 -12.80 -3.90
N LYS A 335 18.06 -12.83 -5.11
CA LYS A 335 18.38 -11.89 -6.18
C LYS A 335 17.27 -10.83 -6.24
N GLN A 336 17.58 -9.58 -5.93
CA GLN A 336 16.58 -8.51 -5.83
C GLN A 336 17.02 -7.22 -6.53
N ILE A 337 16.05 -6.45 -7.03
CA ILE A 337 16.29 -5.12 -7.60
C ILE A 337 15.21 -4.12 -7.11
N PRO A 338 15.58 -2.93 -6.59
CA PRO A 338 14.63 -1.88 -6.29
C PRO A 338 14.37 -0.99 -7.52
N LEU A 339 13.08 -0.69 -7.76
CA LEU A 339 12.62 0.24 -8.78
C LEU A 339 12.12 1.53 -8.13
N SER A 340 12.53 2.67 -8.67
CA SER A 340 12.27 3.99 -8.10
C SER A 340 12.16 5.07 -9.18
N SER A 341 11.74 6.27 -8.79
CA SER A 341 11.58 7.41 -9.68
C SER A 341 12.92 7.98 -10.16
N ARG A 342 12.89 8.76 -11.26
CA ARG A 342 14.06 9.52 -11.73
C ARG A 342 14.61 10.48 -10.68
N GLN A 343 13.76 11.05 -9.83
CA GLN A 343 14.17 11.99 -8.78
C GLN A 343 15.12 11.35 -7.75
N LYS A 344 15.03 10.03 -7.53
CA LYS A 344 15.95 9.30 -6.63
C LYS A 344 17.15 8.71 -7.36
N LEU A 345 16.98 8.25 -8.60
CA LEU A 345 18.01 7.49 -9.34
C LEU A 345 18.79 8.30 -10.38
N CYS A 346 18.51 9.59 -10.61
CA CYS A 346 19.22 10.37 -11.63
C CYS A 346 20.58 10.90 -11.15
N ILE A 347 21.67 10.36 -11.70
CA ILE A 347 23.04 10.84 -11.41
C ILE A 347 23.47 12.07 -12.25
N ASN A 348 22.70 12.50 -13.25
CA ASN A 348 23.09 13.60 -14.14
C ASN A 348 22.95 14.96 -13.43
N PRO A 349 24.04 15.73 -13.20
CA PRO A 349 23.98 16.99 -12.46
C PRO A 349 23.15 18.10 -13.12
N SER A 350 22.84 17.99 -14.42
CA SER A 350 21.96 18.94 -15.13
C SER A 350 20.47 18.62 -15.01
N VAL A 351 20.13 17.44 -14.49
CA VAL A 351 18.76 16.95 -14.30
C VAL A 351 18.43 16.86 -12.81
N ASN A 352 19.32 16.26 -12.01
CA ASN A 352 19.13 16.03 -10.58
C ASN A 352 19.09 17.32 -9.72
N LYS A 353 19.43 18.48 -10.29
CA LYS A 353 19.29 19.79 -9.62
C LYS A 353 17.89 20.39 -9.72
N LEU A 354 17.02 19.83 -10.56
CA LEU A 354 15.66 20.34 -10.77
C LEU A 354 14.78 19.97 -9.57
N GLY A 355 13.97 20.92 -9.10
CA GLY A 355 13.25 20.79 -7.82
C GLY A 355 11.99 19.93 -7.85
N THR A 356 11.49 19.54 -9.04
CA THR A 356 10.22 18.80 -9.18
C THR A 356 10.36 17.58 -10.09
N LEU A 357 9.57 16.54 -9.81
CA LEU A 357 9.58 15.30 -10.60
C LEU A 357 9.20 15.53 -12.07
N ALA A 358 8.24 16.42 -12.34
CA ALA A 358 7.85 16.81 -13.69
C ALA A 358 9.03 17.39 -14.50
N ALA A 359 9.74 18.38 -13.95
CA ALA A 359 10.90 18.99 -14.61
C ALA A 359 12.05 17.98 -14.80
N ILE A 360 12.26 17.07 -13.83
CA ILE A 360 13.23 15.97 -13.95
C ILE A 360 12.87 15.03 -15.11
N ASN A 361 11.60 14.62 -15.22
CA ASN A 361 11.12 13.77 -16.31
C ASN A 361 11.29 14.46 -17.66
N GLU A 362 10.86 15.71 -17.79
CA GLU A 362 11.02 16.52 -19.00
C GLU A 362 12.49 16.65 -19.43
N ARG A 363 13.36 17.08 -18.51
CA ARG A 363 14.77 17.28 -18.84
C ARG A 363 15.44 15.96 -19.19
N CYS A 364 15.07 14.86 -18.53
CA CYS A 364 15.55 13.53 -18.88
C CYS A 364 15.11 13.09 -20.29
N GLN A 365 13.87 13.41 -20.70
CA GLN A 365 13.33 13.05 -22.01
C GLN A 365 13.84 13.93 -23.16
N SER A 366 14.04 15.23 -22.94
CA SER A 366 14.64 16.14 -23.94
C SER A 366 16.07 15.73 -24.31
N LEU A 367 16.87 15.30 -23.32
CA LEU A 367 18.22 14.74 -23.53
C LEU A 367 18.23 13.39 -24.28
N GLN A 368 17.09 12.75 -24.48
CA GLN A 368 16.95 11.46 -25.18
C GLN A 368 16.36 11.60 -26.60
N GLN A 369 15.93 12.79 -27.02
CA GLN A 369 15.30 12.94 -28.34
C GLN A 369 16.30 12.63 -29.47
N PRO A 370 15.89 11.95 -30.56
CA PRO A 370 16.77 11.66 -31.69
C PRO A 370 17.39 12.91 -32.33
N LYS A 371 16.67 14.04 -32.27
CA LYS A 371 17.10 15.35 -32.77
C LYS A 371 18.17 16.03 -31.92
N THR A 372 18.34 15.61 -30.67
CA THR A 372 19.36 16.17 -29.77
C THR A 372 20.75 15.73 -30.26
N PRO A 373 21.68 16.66 -30.56
CA PRO A 373 23.04 16.34 -30.97
C PRO A 373 23.72 15.40 -29.97
N LYS A 374 24.58 14.49 -30.46
CA LYS A 374 25.18 13.43 -29.61
C LYS A 374 25.89 14.01 -28.37
N GLU A 375 26.54 15.16 -28.51
CA GLU A 375 27.22 15.92 -27.46
C GLU A 375 26.29 16.44 -26.35
N HIS A 376 25.01 16.67 -26.67
CA HIS A 376 23.99 17.15 -25.73
C HIS A 376 23.06 16.03 -25.24
N ARG A 377 23.32 14.77 -25.57
CA ARG A 377 22.58 13.63 -25.00
C ARG A 377 23.08 13.32 -23.59
N CYS A 378 22.27 12.62 -22.79
CA CYS A 378 22.68 12.21 -21.45
C CYS A 378 23.85 11.21 -21.54
N PRO A 379 25.06 11.52 -21.04
CA PRO A 379 26.24 10.66 -21.20
C PRO A 379 26.14 9.37 -20.39
N TYR A 380 25.30 9.36 -19.35
CA TYR A 380 25.06 8.22 -18.47
C TYR A 380 24.03 7.23 -19.03
N LEU A 381 23.33 7.52 -20.13
CA LEU A 381 22.32 6.62 -20.67
C LEU A 381 22.97 5.32 -21.17
N PRO A 382 22.44 4.11 -20.84
CA PRO A 382 22.93 2.87 -21.42
C PRO A 382 22.85 2.87 -22.95
N ASN A 383 23.90 2.38 -23.59
CA ASN A 383 24.10 2.34 -25.03
C ASN A 383 25.19 1.31 -25.37
N ALA A 384 25.41 1.05 -26.67
CA ALA A 384 26.40 0.06 -27.11
C ALA A 384 27.85 0.33 -26.60
N ALA A 385 28.24 1.58 -26.36
CA ALA A 385 29.60 1.94 -25.92
C ALA A 385 29.82 1.76 -24.41
N ASN A 386 28.77 1.81 -23.59
CA ASN A 386 28.83 1.56 -22.13
C ASN A 386 28.08 0.28 -21.72
N LEU A 387 27.88 -0.66 -22.66
CA LEU A 387 27.24 -1.95 -22.43
C LEU A 387 27.97 -2.76 -21.34
N LYS A 388 29.31 -2.76 -21.32
CA LYS A 388 30.10 -3.42 -20.26
C LYS A 388 29.76 -2.88 -18.86
N ALA A 389 29.69 -1.56 -18.70
CA ALA A 389 29.30 -0.93 -17.43
C ALA A 389 27.83 -1.20 -17.05
N THR A 390 26.97 -1.45 -18.06
CA THR A 390 25.58 -1.86 -17.84
C THR A 390 25.48 -3.31 -17.35
N HIS A 391 26.31 -4.21 -17.88
CA HIS A 391 26.43 -5.59 -17.39
C HIS A 391 27.06 -5.63 -15.99
N GLU A 392 28.13 -4.87 -15.76
CA GLU A 392 28.75 -4.74 -14.43
C GLU A 392 27.75 -4.22 -13.39
N PHE A 393 26.96 -3.18 -13.72
CA PHE A 393 25.87 -2.70 -12.87
C PHE A 393 24.80 -3.78 -12.60
N ARG A 394 24.39 -4.53 -13.63
CA ARG A 394 23.42 -5.64 -13.49
C ARG A 394 23.94 -6.71 -12.54
N ASP A 395 25.18 -7.14 -12.74
CA ASP A 395 25.76 -8.28 -12.02
C ASP A 395 26.09 -7.90 -10.57
N THR A 396 26.58 -6.68 -10.31
CA THR A 396 26.66 -6.12 -8.95
C THR A 396 25.27 -6.06 -8.30
N ALA A 397 24.26 -5.49 -8.96
CA ALA A 397 22.93 -5.35 -8.36
C ALA A 397 22.27 -6.70 -7.99
N LEU A 398 22.47 -7.74 -8.81
CA LEU A 398 21.98 -9.10 -8.51
C LEU A 398 22.82 -9.83 -7.45
N ALA A 399 24.08 -9.43 -7.24
CA ALA A 399 24.97 -10.03 -6.27
C ALA A 399 24.78 -9.48 -4.84
N THR A 400 24.41 -8.20 -4.67
CA THR A 400 24.67 -7.46 -3.42
C THR A 400 23.43 -7.02 -2.63
N LEU A 401 22.21 -7.35 -3.10
CA LEU A 401 20.92 -6.97 -2.48
C LEU A 401 20.81 -5.45 -2.18
N PRO A 402 21.01 -4.57 -3.17
CA PRO A 402 21.11 -3.12 -2.97
C PRO A 402 19.76 -2.47 -2.63
N ASP A 403 19.80 -1.39 -1.85
CA ASP A 403 18.70 -0.43 -1.77
C ASP A 403 18.75 0.65 -2.87
N ILE A 404 17.88 1.66 -2.80
CA ILE A 404 17.74 2.70 -3.84
C ILE A 404 18.96 3.63 -3.82
N GLU A 405 19.47 3.92 -2.63
CA GLU A 405 20.64 4.74 -2.37
C GLU A 405 21.92 3.99 -2.78
N ASP A 406 22.01 2.69 -2.51
CA ASP A 406 23.07 1.78 -2.99
C ASP A 406 23.16 1.82 -4.53
N LEU A 407 22.04 1.57 -5.24
CA LEU A 407 21.99 1.64 -6.71
C LEU A 407 22.45 3.00 -7.27
N TYR A 408 22.12 4.10 -6.58
CA TYR A 408 22.57 5.42 -6.98
C TYR A 408 24.10 5.54 -6.89
N GLN A 409 24.74 5.00 -5.84
CA GLN A 409 26.20 5.00 -5.74
C GLN A 409 26.84 4.07 -6.78
N THR A 410 26.33 2.84 -6.98
CA THR A 410 26.85 1.90 -7.99
C THR A 410 26.85 2.53 -9.39
N GLY A 411 25.74 3.15 -9.80
CA GLY A 411 25.68 3.82 -11.10
C GLY A 411 26.56 5.07 -11.19
N LYS A 412 26.76 5.79 -10.09
CA LYS A 412 27.68 6.94 -10.02
C LYS A 412 29.15 6.50 -10.13
N GLN A 413 29.53 5.38 -9.52
CA GLN A 413 30.86 4.78 -9.62
C GLN A 413 31.13 4.29 -11.06
N LEU A 414 30.21 3.49 -11.62
CA LEU A 414 30.30 2.94 -12.98
C LEU A 414 29.97 3.97 -14.09
N LYS A 415 29.60 5.20 -13.73
CA LYS A 415 29.18 6.29 -14.64
C LYS A 415 28.05 5.86 -15.60
N ILE A 416 27.09 5.09 -15.11
CA ILE A 416 25.93 4.57 -15.82
C ILE A 416 24.63 4.98 -15.09
N CYS A 417 23.56 5.29 -15.82
CA CYS A 417 22.31 5.79 -15.26
C CYS A 417 21.55 4.66 -14.53
N PRO A 418 21.44 4.69 -13.18
CA PRO A 418 20.80 3.62 -12.42
C PRO A 418 19.35 3.35 -12.85
N TYR A 419 18.58 4.40 -13.16
CA TYR A 419 17.16 4.31 -13.55
C TYR A 419 16.92 3.47 -14.83
N TYR A 420 17.85 3.49 -15.77
CA TYR A 420 17.75 2.67 -16.99
C TYR A 420 18.54 1.36 -16.87
N ALA A 421 19.69 1.36 -16.19
CA ALA A 421 20.53 0.17 -16.02
C ALA A 421 19.84 -0.92 -15.15
N SER A 422 19.05 -0.54 -14.14
CA SER A 422 18.28 -1.49 -13.32
C SER A 422 17.33 -2.39 -14.12
N ARG A 423 16.87 -1.94 -15.29
CA ARG A 423 16.01 -2.73 -16.19
C ARG A 423 16.71 -3.98 -16.73
N ALA A 424 18.04 -3.96 -16.85
CA ALA A 424 18.83 -5.13 -17.26
C ALA A 424 18.89 -6.22 -16.19
N ALA A 425 18.62 -5.88 -14.91
CA ALA A 425 18.58 -6.84 -13.80
C ALA A 425 17.19 -7.48 -13.59
N ILE A 426 16.12 -6.86 -14.11
CA ILE A 426 14.73 -7.37 -13.97
C ILE A 426 14.57 -8.85 -14.37
N PRO A 427 15.15 -9.36 -15.48
CA PRO A 427 15.00 -10.77 -15.86
C PRO A 427 15.58 -11.76 -14.84
N GLY A 428 16.74 -11.43 -14.24
CA GLY A 428 17.45 -12.27 -13.27
C GLY A 428 17.04 -12.05 -11.81
N ALA A 429 16.14 -11.09 -11.53
CA ALA A 429 15.65 -10.80 -10.19
C ALA A 429 14.48 -11.73 -9.80
N GLU A 430 14.53 -12.21 -8.56
CA GLU A 430 13.49 -13.02 -7.91
C GLU A 430 12.48 -12.12 -7.18
N VAL A 431 12.98 -11.04 -6.56
CA VAL A 431 12.17 -10.04 -5.85
C VAL A 431 12.37 -8.68 -6.50
N ILE A 432 11.27 -7.98 -6.77
CA ILE A 432 11.29 -6.62 -7.31
C ILE A 432 10.53 -5.72 -6.34
N THR A 433 11.21 -4.72 -5.78
CA THR A 433 10.60 -3.78 -4.81
C THR A 433 10.22 -2.48 -5.50
N LEU A 434 8.96 -2.02 -5.35
CA LEU A 434 8.47 -0.80 -5.99
C LEU A 434 7.42 -0.06 -5.14
N PRO A 435 7.34 1.29 -5.15
CA PRO A 435 6.28 2.03 -4.46
C PRO A 435 4.91 1.87 -5.16
N TYR A 436 3.82 2.10 -4.41
CA TYR A 436 2.43 1.94 -4.89
C TYR A 436 2.14 2.53 -6.29
N PRO A 437 2.55 3.76 -6.65
CA PRO A 437 2.20 4.33 -7.96
C PRO A 437 2.73 3.51 -9.15
N LEU A 438 3.92 2.90 -9.02
CA LEU A 438 4.51 2.07 -10.07
C LEU A 438 3.75 0.76 -10.30
N LEU A 439 3.01 0.26 -9.31
CA LEU A 439 2.15 -0.93 -9.45
C LEU A 439 0.77 -0.55 -9.99
N LEU A 440 0.17 0.50 -9.39
CA LEU A 440 -1.21 0.90 -9.66
C LEU A 440 -1.36 1.53 -11.06
N GLN A 441 -0.39 2.32 -11.52
CA GLN A 441 -0.43 2.91 -12.85
C GLN A 441 -0.03 1.89 -13.92
N LYS A 442 -0.98 1.51 -14.79
CA LYS A 442 -0.73 0.62 -15.92
C LYS A 442 0.38 1.12 -16.85
N SER A 443 0.41 2.42 -17.15
CA SER A 443 1.47 3.04 -17.96
C SER A 443 2.86 2.93 -17.33
N ALA A 444 2.97 3.03 -16.00
CA ALA A 444 4.23 2.85 -15.28
C ALA A 444 4.70 1.39 -15.32
N ARG A 445 3.79 0.42 -15.18
CA ARG A 445 4.08 -1.01 -15.35
C ARG A 445 4.60 -1.32 -16.76
N GLU A 446 3.87 -0.87 -17.79
CA GLU A 446 4.27 -1.03 -19.20
C GLU A 446 5.65 -0.39 -19.46
N ALA A 447 5.87 0.86 -19.03
CA ALA A 447 7.14 1.57 -19.23
C ALA A 447 8.35 0.95 -18.50
N LEU A 448 8.13 0.10 -17.50
CA LEU A 448 9.16 -0.65 -16.77
C LEU A 448 9.28 -2.12 -17.20
N GLY A 449 8.42 -2.61 -18.10
CA GLY A 449 8.37 -4.02 -18.50
C GLY A 449 7.83 -4.96 -17.41
N ILE A 450 7.04 -4.45 -16.47
CA ILE A 450 6.45 -5.21 -15.36
C ILE A 450 5.26 -6.03 -15.88
N LYS A 451 5.52 -7.32 -16.15
CA LYS A 451 4.50 -8.35 -16.42
C LYS A 451 3.98 -8.89 -15.09
N LEU A 452 2.67 -8.82 -14.85
CA LEU A 452 2.06 -9.41 -13.64
C LEU A 452 1.65 -10.87 -13.87
N GLU A 453 1.47 -11.24 -15.12
CA GLU A 453 1.05 -12.56 -15.61
C GLU A 453 1.97 -13.65 -15.09
N GLY A 454 1.42 -14.59 -14.29
CA GLY A 454 2.17 -15.69 -13.68
C GLY A 454 3.02 -15.31 -12.45
N ASN A 455 3.09 -14.02 -12.08
CA ASN A 455 3.91 -13.50 -10.98
C ASN A 455 3.10 -13.18 -9.72
N ILE A 456 3.78 -13.10 -8.57
CA ILE A 456 3.17 -12.83 -7.26
C ILE A 456 3.26 -11.35 -6.93
N VAL A 457 2.19 -10.77 -6.37
CA VAL A 457 2.14 -9.38 -5.91
C VAL A 457 1.88 -9.34 -4.40
N ILE A 458 2.79 -8.76 -3.64
CA ILE A 458 2.66 -8.53 -2.20
C ILE A 458 2.50 -7.03 -1.96
N ILE A 459 1.33 -6.61 -1.47
CA ILE A 459 1.05 -5.23 -1.10
C ILE A 459 1.11 -5.14 0.42
N ASP A 460 2.16 -4.50 0.95
CA ASP A 460 2.33 -4.28 2.37
C ASP A 460 1.87 -2.88 2.81
N GLU A 461 1.39 -2.79 4.06
CA GLU A 461 0.61 -1.66 4.60
C GLU A 461 -0.64 -1.31 3.77
N ALA A 462 -1.26 -2.36 3.21
CA ALA A 462 -2.43 -2.32 2.33
C ALA A 462 -3.70 -1.71 2.95
N HIS A 463 -3.67 -1.26 4.22
CA HIS A 463 -4.82 -0.59 4.82
C HIS A 463 -5.21 0.70 4.07
N ASN A 464 -4.23 1.36 3.42
CA ASN A 464 -4.45 2.57 2.60
C ASN A 464 -4.67 2.29 1.09
N ILE A 465 -4.75 1.02 0.64
CA ILE A 465 -4.70 0.71 -0.79
C ILE A 465 -5.88 1.31 -1.58
N MET A 466 -7.07 1.37 -0.99
CA MET A 466 -8.25 1.97 -1.62
C MET A 466 -8.06 3.47 -1.86
N ASP A 467 -7.53 4.19 -0.86
CA ASP A 467 -7.26 5.62 -0.98
C ASP A 467 -6.07 5.88 -1.92
N ALA A 468 -5.06 5.00 -1.95
CA ALA A 468 -3.97 5.06 -2.91
C ALA A 468 -4.45 4.91 -4.36
N VAL A 469 -5.37 3.97 -4.63
CA VAL A 469 -6.01 3.82 -5.95
C VAL A 469 -6.83 5.08 -6.29
N SER A 470 -7.67 5.58 -5.38
CA SER A 470 -8.42 6.83 -5.60
C SER A 470 -7.51 8.03 -5.90
N ASN A 471 -6.36 8.14 -5.21
CA ASN A 471 -5.40 9.23 -5.39
C ASN A 471 -4.59 9.13 -6.69
N VAL A 472 -4.23 7.91 -7.13
CA VAL A 472 -3.51 7.68 -8.40
C VAL A 472 -4.33 8.12 -9.62
N HIS A 473 -5.66 8.05 -9.54
CA HIS A 473 -6.58 8.52 -10.58
C HIS A 473 -7.15 9.93 -10.30
N ALA A 474 -6.77 10.58 -9.20
CA ALA A 474 -7.22 11.93 -8.88
C ALA A 474 -6.48 12.96 -9.75
N ALA A 475 -7.23 13.95 -10.26
CA ALA A 475 -6.66 15.04 -11.04
C ALA A 475 -7.37 16.36 -10.70
N GLU A 476 -6.63 17.47 -10.68
CA GLU A 476 -7.19 18.80 -10.39
C GLU A 476 -6.68 19.84 -11.39
N ILE A 477 -7.53 20.81 -11.73
CA ILE A 477 -7.21 21.90 -12.65
C ILE A 477 -7.87 23.21 -12.21
N LYS A 478 -7.13 24.32 -12.28
CA LYS A 478 -7.59 25.66 -11.87
C LYS A 478 -8.02 26.49 -13.07
N TYR A 479 -8.90 27.48 -12.85
CA TYR A 479 -9.27 28.42 -13.91
C TYR A 479 -8.07 29.26 -14.39
N THR A 480 -7.16 29.63 -13.48
CA THR A 480 -5.89 30.30 -13.82
C THR A 480 -5.00 29.46 -14.75
N ASP A 481 -4.96 28.14 -14.56
CA ASP A 481 -4.19 27.23 -15.40
C ASP A 481 -4.86 27.02 -16.77
N LEU A 482 -6.18 26.85 -16.85
CA LEU A 482 -6.92 26.84 -18.13
C LEU A 482 -6.73 28.14 -18.93
N LYS A 483 -6.71 29.31 -18.26
CA LYS A 483 -6.41 30.59 -18.91
C LYS A 483 -4.99 30.60 -19.50
N ARG A 484 -4.01 30.07 -18.78
CA ARG A 484 -2.62 29.93 -19.28
C ARG A 484 -2.55 28.97 -20.47
N ALA A 485 -3.19 27.79 -20.37
CA ALA A 485 -3.28 26.82 -21.46
C ALA A 485 -3.85 27.44 -22.75
N LYS A 486 -4.96 28.19 -22.64
CA LYS A 486 -5.59 28.85 -23.79
C LYS A 486 -4.66 29.85 -24.47
N LEU A 487 -3.93 30.66 -23.70
CA LEU A 487 -2.99 31.65 -24.22
C LEU A 487 -1.81 30.96 -24.93
N SER A 488 -1.16 29.99 -24.28
CA SER A 488 -0.04 29.25 -24.87
C SER A 488 -0.45 28.53 -26.16
N LEU A 489 -1.58 27.81 -26.15
CA LEU A 489 -2.14 27.14 -27.32
C LEU A 489 -2.43 28.11 -28.48
N GLY A 490 -3.02 29.28 -28.17
CA GLY A 490 -3.31 30.31 -29.17
C GLY A 490 -2.05 30.86 -29.84
N MET A 491 -1.03 31.22 -29.05
CA MET A 491 0.26 31.73 -29.58
C MET A 491 0.95 30.71 -30.49
N TYR A 492 1.03 29.45 -30.04
CA TYR A 492 1.62 28.37 -30.84
C TYR A 492 0.83 28.10 -32.12
N TYR A 493 -0.50 28.04 -32.03
CA TYR A 493 -1.37 27.80 -33.18
C TYR A 493 -1.20 28.91 -34.23
N GLN A 494 -1.15 30.18 -33.83
CA GLN A 494 -0.91 31.31 -34.73
C GLN A 494 0.49 31.24 -35.38
N ARG A 495 1.56 31.09 -34.59
CA ARG A 495 2.95 31.08 -35.08
C ARG A 495 3.25 29.91 -36.02
N PHE A 496 2.74 28.72 -35.70
CA PHE A 496 3.02 27.49 -36.45
C PHE A 496 1.91 27.10 -37.42
N TYR A 497 0.86 27.92 -37.59
CA TYR A 497 -0.31 27.61 -38.42
C TYR A 497 0.07 27.05 -39.79
N GLN A 498 0.91 27.77 -40.54
CA GLN A 498 1.34 27.36 -41.88
C GLN A 498 2.25 26.12 -41.89
N LYS A 499 3.00 25.88 -40.80
CA LYS A 499 3.99 24.79 -40.67
C LYS A 499 3.38 23.47 -40.17
N LEU A 500 2.22 23.50 -39.52
CA LEU A 500 1.50 22.32 -39.06
C LEU A 500 0.82 21.60 -40.25
N LYS A 501 0.83 20.26 -40.25
CA LYS A 501 -0.01 19.45 -41.15
C LYS A 501 -1.49 19.69 -40.84
N GLY A 502 -2.38 19.52 -41.83
CA GLY A 502 -3.83 19.75 -41.68
C GLY A 502 -4.44 19.02 -40.48
N GLU A 503 -4.11 17.73 -40.29
CA GLU A 503 -4.55 16.92 -39.15
C GLU A 503 -4.10 17.54 -37.81
N ASN A 504 -2.82 17.93 -37.69
CA ASN A 504 -2.28 18.55 -36.47
C ASN A 504 -2.96 19.90 -36.18
N ARG A 505 -3.31 20.69 -37.20
CA ARG A 505 -4.09 21.94 -37.01
C ARG A 505 -5.46 21.62 -36.39
N VAL A 506 -6.16 20.62 -36.93
CA VAL A 506 -7.47 20.18 -36.41
C VAL A 506 -7.35 19.70 -34.96
N MET A 507 -6.35 18.89 -34.63
CA MET A 507 -6.16 18.39 -33.26
C MET A 507 -5.81 19.52 -32.26
N VAL A 508 -4.97 20.49 -32.63
CA VAL A 508 -4.66 21.65 -31.75
C VAL A 508 -5.90 22.56 -31.59
N ALA A 509 -6.67 22.79 -32.65
CA ALA A 509 -7.92 23.54 -32.57
C ALA A 509 -9.01 22.82 -31.75
N GLN A 510 -9.06 21.47 -31.81
CA GLN A 510 -9.90 20.66 -30.93
C GLN A 510 -9.48 20.82 -29.46
N LEU A 511 -8.19 20.74 -29.15
CA LEU A 511 -7.67 20.95 -27.80
C LEU A 511 -8.01 22.36 -27.27
N GLN A 512 -7.84 23.39 -28.09
CA GLN A 512 -8.19 24.75 -27.72
C GLN A 512 -9.70 24.91 -27.42
N ARG A 513 -10.58 24.24 -28.18
CA ARG A 513 -12.03 24.20 -27.90
C ARG A 513 -12.36 23.50 -26.58
N VAL A 514 -11.72 22.38 -26.27
CA VAL A 514 -11.90 21.69 -24.98
C VAL A 514 -11.46 22.60 -23.81
N VAL A 515 -10.27 23.21 -23.90
CA VAL A 515 -9.78 24.16 -22.88
C VAL A 515 -10.72 25.36 -22.71
N GLU A 516 -11.29 25.87 -23.80
CA GLU A 516 -12.27 26.95 -23.77
C GLU A 516 -13.59 26.54 -23.12
N ALA A 517 -14.13 25.35 -23.43
CA ALA A 517 -15.35 24.83 -22.81
C ALA A 517 -15.19 24.67 -21.29
N LEU A 518 -14.09 24.03 -20.85
CA LEU A 518 -13.73 23.92 -19.43
C LEU A 518 -13.60 25.31 -18.77
N GLY A 519 -12.92 26.25 -19.44
CA GLY A 519 -12.74 27.62 -18.94
C GLY A 519 -14.06 28.38 -18.79
N VAL A 520 -14.98 28.24 -19.74
CA VAL A 520 -16.33 28.86 -19.68
C VAL A 520 -17.16 28.24 -18.55
N TYR A 521 -17.11 26.91 -18.37
CA TYR A 521 -17.80 26.24 -17.27
C TYR A 521 -17.36 26.77 -15.90
N ILE A 522 -16.05 26.78 -15.62
CA ILE A 522 -15.52 27.24 -14.33
C ILE A 522 -15.78 28.74 -14.15
N LYS A 523 -15.64 29.57 -15.19
CA LYS A 523 -15.97 31.01 -15.14
C LYS A 523 -17.44 31.26 -14.78
N SER A 524 -18.36 30.47 -15.35
CA SER A 524 -19.80 30.55 -15.05
C SER A 524 -20.10 30.21 -13.59
N ARG A 525 -19.48 29.14 -13.06
CA ARG A 525 -19.59 28.75 -11.65
C ARG A 525 -18.98 29.78 -10.70
N LEU A 526 -17.78 30.27 -11.00
CA LEU A 526 -17.09 31.33 -10.25
C LEU A 526 -17.94 32.61 -10.16
N GLY A 527 -18.61 33.00 -11.25
CA GLY A 527 -19.53 34.14 -11.28
C GLY A 527 -20.81 33.95 -10.45
N ARG A 528 -21.28 32.71 -10.26
CA ARG A 528 -22.37 32.39 -9.32
C ARG A 528 -21.87 32.38 -7.86
N ALA A 529 -20.69 31.83 -7.60
CA ALA A 529 -20.06 31.80 -6.29
C ALA A 529 -19.72 33.21 -5.75
N ALA A 530 -19.40 34.15 -6.64
CA ALA A 530 -19.17 35.56 -6.29
C ALA A 530 -20.44 36.28 -5.79
N LYS A 531 -21.65 35.79 -6.11
CA LYS A 531 -22.93 36.36 -5.67
C LYS A 531 -23.37 35.93 -4.25
N GLY A 532 -22.46 35.34 -3.47
CA GLY A 532 -22.66 35.12 -2.02
C GLY A 532 -23.50 33.91 -1.60
N LEU A 533 -24.11 33.16 -2.54
CA LEU A 533 -24.82 31.92 -2.23
C LEU A 533 -23.87 30.82 -1.74
N LYS A 534 -24.03 30.37 -0.49
CA LYS A 534 -23.19 29.34 0.14
C LYS A 534 -23.14 28.03 -0.66
N GLU A 535 -24.28 27.62 -1.23
CA GLU A 535 -24.44 26.41 -2.05
C GLU A 535 -23.63 26.41 -3.37
N ASN A 536 -23.05 27.55 -3.77
CA ASN A 536 -22.22 27.66 -4.98
C ASN A 536 -20.71 27.75 -4.69
N GLN A 537 -20.27 27.61 -3.44
CA GLN A 537 -18.84 27.69 -3.09
C GLN A 537 -18.10 26.37 -3.34
N GLU A 538 -18.77 25.24 -3.09
CA GLU A 538 -18.29 23.88 -3.35
C GLU A 538 -19.46 23.00 -3.80
N GLY A 539 -19.22 21.95 -4.59
CA GLY A 539 -20.29 21.06 -5.02
C GLY A 539 -19.91 20.00 -6.06
N VAL A 540 -20.84 19.06 -6.29
CA VAL A 540 -20.71 17.96 -7.25
C VAL A 540 -21.17 18.39 -8.65
N VAL A 541 -20.50 17.91 -9.68
CA VAL A 541 -20.93 18.01 -11.09
C VAL A 541 -21.61 16.70 -11.47
N TYR A 542 -22.95 16.69 -11.46
CA TYR A 542 -23.74 15.50 -11.78
C TYR A 542 -23.78 15.17 -13.28
N ASP A 543 -23.87 16.19 -14.15
CA ASP A 543 -23.80 16.01 -15.60
C ASP A 543 -22.45 16.46 -16.13
N THR A 544 -21.67 15.50 -16.60
CA THR A 544 -20.35 15.74 -17.22
C THR A 544 -20.49 16.27 -18.65
N ASN A 545 -21.61 16.04 -19.34
CA ASN A 545 -21.83 16.57 -20.69
C ASN A 545 -21.93 18.10 -20.66
N LEU A 546 -22.55 18.67 -19.62
CA LEU A 546 -22.58 20.12 -19.37
C LEU A 546 -21.19 20.75 -19.25
N LEU A 547 -20.14 19.98 -18.93
CA LEU A 547 -18.76 20.43 -18.87
C LEU A 547 -18.20 20.80 -20.25
N LEU A 548 -18.61 20.07 -21.30
CA LEU A 548 -18.13 20.19 -22.68
C LEU A 548 -19.19 20.69 -23.67
N ALA A 549 -20.42 20.92 -23.22
CA ALA A 549 -21.54 21.40 -24.04
C ALA A 549 -21.31 22.77 -24.74
N THR A 550 -20.29 23.53 -24.35
CA THR A 550 -19.96 24.82 -24.98
C THR A 550 -19.02 24.61 -26.18
N GLY A 551 -19.37 25.17 -27.34
CA GLY A 551 -18.48 25.23 -28.51
C GLY A 551 -18.29 23.90 -29.27
N GLY A 552 -19.19 22.93 -29.08
CA GLY A 552 -19.12 21.63 -29.75
C GLY A 552 -17.92 20.79 -29.30
N ALA A 553 -17.54 20.91 -28.01
CA ALA A 553 -16.44 20.14 -27.44
C ALA A 553 -16.87 18.74 -26.95
N ASP A 554 -18.18 18.55 -26.74
CA ASP A 554 -18.87 17.28 -26.50
C ASP A 554 -18.68 16.26 -27.63
N GLN A 555 -18.65 16.73 -28.88
CA GLN A 555 -18.44 15.89 -30.07
C GLN A 555 -16.97 15.51 -30.31
N ILE A 556 -16.03 15.95 -29.46
CA ILE A 556 -14.59 15.70 -29.63
C ILE A 556 -14.21 14.38 -28.96
N ASN A 557 -13.63 13.47 -29.72
CA ASN A 557 -13.09 12.21 -29.19
C ASN A 557 -11.85 12.49 -28.30
N LEU A 558 -12.06 12.50 -26.98
CA LEU A 558 -11.02 12.75 -25.98
C LEU A 558 -9.88 11.73 -26.03
N TYR A 559 -10.15 10.44 -26.28
CA TYR A 559 -9.11 9.42 -26.40
C TYR A 559 -8.13 9.72 -27.54
N LYS A 560 -8.65 10.11 -28.72
CA LYS A 560 -7.82 10.55 -29.86
C LYS A 560 -7.03 11.80 -29.52
N LEU A 561 -7.62 12.73 -28.76
CA LEU A 561 -6.99 13.99 -28.36
C LEU A 561 -5.85 13.79 -27.35
N ILE A 562 -6.08 13.01 -26.29
CA ILE A 562 -5.07 12.65 -25.27
C ILE A 562 -3.90 11.93 -25.94
N ARG A 563 -4.20 10.89 -26.74
CA ARG A 563 -3.20 10.17 -27.52
C ARG A 563 -2.38 11.10 -28.41
N TYR A 564 -3.02 12.05 -29.11
CA TYR A 564 -2.30 13.04 -29.91
C TYR A 564 -1.42 13.97 -29.07
N VAL A 565 -1.87 14.46 -27.91
CA VAL A 565 -1.06 15.32 -27.02
C VAL A 565 0.22 14.60 -26.59
N GLN A 566 0.09 13.32 -26.21
CA GLN A 566 1.18 12.42 -25.80
C GLN A 566 2.12 12.08 -26.96
N GLU A 567 1.61 11.50 -28.06
CA GLU A 567 2.41 11.10 -29.24
C GLU A 567 3.10 12.30 -29.89
N SER A 568 2.41 13.45 -30.01
CA SER A 568 2.99 14.63 -30.64
C SER A 568 3.91 15.42 -29.71
N LYS A 569 4.04 15.06 -28.43
CA LYS A 569 4.81 15.82 -27.41
C LYS A 569 4.39 17.30 -27.38
N LEU A 570 3.08 17.56 -27.40
CA LEU A 570 2.56 18.92 -27.59
C LEU A 570 2.88 19.83 -26.40
N ALA A 571 2.83 19.30 -25.16
CA ALA A 571 3.19 20.03 -23.94
C ALA A 571 4.61 20.63 -24.05
N PHE A 572 5.61 19.78 -24.25
CA PHE A 572 7.02 20.15 -24.45
C PHE A 572 7.25 21.18 -25.57
N LYS A 573 6.52 21.07 -26.70
CA LYS A 573 6.64 22.02 -27.82
C LYS A 573 6.09 23.40 -27.48
N LEU A 574 5.03 23.45 -26.68
CA LEU A 574 4.39 24.68 -26.24
C LEU A 574 5.20 25.38 -25.16
N GLU A 575 5.79 24.62 -24.25
CA GLU A 575 6.65 25.13 -23.19
C GLU A 575 7.99 25.62 -23.72
N GLY A 576 8.70 24.82 -24.52
CA GLY A 576 9.94 25.27 -25.15
C GLY A 576 9.75 26.50 -26.04
N TYR A 577 8.56 26.69 -26.63
CA TYR A 577 8.21 27.92 -27.34
C TYR A 577 7.82 29.07 -26.40
N ALA A 578 7.12 28.81 -25.30
CA ALA A 578 6.82 29.81 -24.28
C ALA A 578 8.10 30.36 -23.65
N SER A 579 9.05 29.48 -23.29
CA SER A 579 10.38 29.88 -22.85
C SER A 579 11.09 30.69 -23.93
N TYR A 580 11.15 30.24 -25.19
CA TYR A 580 11.77 31.01 -26.27
C TYR A 580 11.18 32.43 -26.41
N CYS A 581 9.85 32.59 -26.34
CA CYS A 581 9.22 33.91 -26.38
C CYS A 581 9.52 34.75 -25.14
N GLU A 582 9.68 34.14 -23.96
CA GLU A 582 10.16 34.83 -22.76
C GLU A 582 11.64 35.26 -22.94
N GLU A 583 12.50 34.45 -23.59
CA GLU A 583 13.89 34.81 -23.92
C GLU A 583 13.96 35.93 -24.97
N GLU A 584 13.10 35.90 -25.99
CA GLU A 584 12.94 36.95 -27.03
C GLU A 584 12.36 38.27 -26.45
N SER A 585 11.82 38.22 -25.22
CA SER A 585 11.36 39.40 -24.47
C SER A 585 12.34 39.89 -23.39
N ARG A 586 13.57 39.35 -23.31
CA ARG A 586 14.58 39.77 -22.33
C ARG A 586 15.23 41.12 -22.61
N ASP A 587 14.91 41.79 -23.72
CA ASP A 587 15.47 43.09 -24.12
C ASP A 587 15.00 44.29 -23.25
N THR A 588 14.40 44.04 -22.08
CA THR A 588 14.02 45.06 -21.09
C THR A 588 14.49 44.68 -19.67
N ASP A 589 15.40 45.48 -19.10
CA ASP A 589 16.10 45.28 -17.82
C ASP A 589 15.23 45.43 -16.55
N ASP A 590 14.12 44.69 -16.45
CA ASP A 590 13.22 44.74 -15.29
C ASP A 590 13.55 43.66 -14.22
N GLU A 591 14.09 44.08 -13.08
CA GLU A 591 14.39 43.23 -11.91
C GLU A 591 13.18 42.45 -11.35
N GLU A 592 11.94 42.87 -11.63
CA GLU A 592 10.73 42.15 -11.21
C GLU A 592 10.45 40.94 -12.11
N THR A 593 10.72 41.07 -13.42
CA THR A 593 10.55 40.01 -14.42
C THR A 593 11.47 38.82 -14.10
N GLU A 594 12.71 39.10 -13.69
CA GLU A 594 13.67 38.07 -13.25
C GLU A 594 13.19 37.29 -12.00
N LYS A 595 12.48 37.97 -11.08
CA LYS A 595 11.90 37.36 -9.86
C LYS A 595 10.64 36.56 -10.16
N GLU A 596 9.83 36.98 -11.14
CA GLU A 596 8.71 36.20 -11.68
C GLU A 596 9.20 34.92 -12.38
N ILE A 597 10.23 35.01 -13.23
CA ILE A 597 10.80 33.87 -13.98
C ILE A 597 11.36 32.81 -13.02
N LYS A 598 12.18 33.20 -12.03
CA LYS A 598 12.68 32.28 -10.98
C LYS A 598 11.58 31.68 -10.09
N LYS A 599 10.36 32.24 -10.12
CA LYS A 599 9.15 31.71 -9.47
C LYS A 599 8.30 30.81 -10.39
N ARG A 600 8.64 30.75 -11.69
CA ARG A 600 8.03 29.87 -12.73
C ARG A 600 8.86 28.61 -12.98
N GLU A 601 10.20 28.66 -12.87
CA GLU A 601 11.17 27.55 -13.09
C GLU A 601 10.97 26.25 -12.27
N GLY A 602 9.94 26.17 -11.41
CA GLY A 602 9.56 24.98 -10.65
C GLY A 602 8.07 24.64 -10.71
N ARG A 603 7.28 25.26 -11.62
CA ARG A 603 5.88 24.90 -11.82
C ARG A 603 5.77 23.83 -12.90
N PRO A 604 4.91 22.81 -12.72
CA PRO A 604 4.72 21.80 -13.75
C PRO A 604 4.03 22.39 -14.98
N PRO A 605 4.24 21.79 -16.17
CA PRO A 605 3.69 22.32 -17.40
C PRO A 605 2.17 22.17 -17.40
N VAL A 606 1.47 23.28 -17.62
CA VAL A 606 -0.01 23.35 -17.56
C VAL A 606 -0.70 22.29 -18.42
N LEU A 607 -0.06 21.90 -19.53
CA LEU A 607 -0.61 20.90 -20.45
C LEU A 607 -0.43 19.47 -19.96
N HIS A 608 0.53 19.17 -19.08
CA HIS A 608 0.56 17.89 -18.37
C HIS A 608 -0.55 17.85 -17.32
N THR A 609 -0.76 18.92 -16.54
CA THR A 609 -1.91 19.02 -15.62
C THR A 609 -3.24 18.84 -16.36
N LEU A 610 -3.39 19.48 -17.53
CA LEU A 610 -4.54 19.28 -18.41
C LEU A 610 -4.63 17.84 -18.94
N CYS A 611 -3.53 17.21 -19.35
CA CYS A 611 -3.53 15.85 -19.88
C CYS A 611 -3.90 14.82 -18.78
N SER A 612 -3.39 14.99 -17.55
CA SER A 612 -3.83 14.24 -16.36
C SER A 612 -5.33 14.39 -16.16
N PHE A 613 -5.84 15.62 -16.20
CA PHE A 613 -7.26 15.91 -16.00
C PHE A 613 -8.15 15.32 -17.11
N LEU A 614 -7.77 15.47 -18.39
CA LEU A 614 -8.49 14.87 -19.52
C LEU A 614 -8.45 13.34 -19.45
N THR A 615 -7.34 12.74 -19.02
CA THR A 615 -7.26 11.29 -18.79
C THR A 615 -8.21 10.85 -17.68
N ALA A 616 -8.29 11.60 -16.57
CA ALA A 616 -9.25 11.34 -15.50
C ALA A 616 -10.72 11.44 -15.97
N LEU A 617 -11.03 12.31 -16.95
CA LEU A 617 -12.35 12.36 -17.61
C LEU A 617 -12.68 11.15 -18.49
N THR A 618 -11.72 10.29 -18.84
CA THR A 618 -11.97 9.07 -19.63
C THR A 618 -12.39 7.86 -18.79
N ASN A 619 -12.25 7.93 -17.46
CA ASN A 619 -12.76 6.91 -16.55
C ASN A 619 -14.31 6.82 -16.64
N LEU A 620 -14.87 5.66 -16.25
CA LEU A 620 -16.31 5.45 -16.29
C LEU A 620 -17.07 6.47 -15.41
N SER A 621 -18.17 7.01 -15.95
CA SER A 621 -19.04 7.95 -15.24
C SER A 621 -19.79 7.31 -14.06
N SER A 622 -19.86 5.98 -13.97
CA SER A 622 -20.33 5.29 -12.77
C SER A 622 -19.30 5.31 -11.63
N GLU A 623 -17.99 5.31 -11.95
CA GLU A 623 -16.93 5.08 -10.96
C GLU A 623 -16.32 6.35 -10.37
N GLY A 624 -16.46 7.50 -11.04
CA GLY A 624 -15.90 8.77 -10.59
C GLY A 624 -16.88 9.93 -10.59
N ARG A 625 -16.52 11.00 -9.89
CA ARG A 625 -17.26 12.27 -9.88
C ARG A 625 -16.31 13.45 -9.98
N LEU A 626 -16.86 14.54 -10.51
CA LEU A 626 -16.20 15.84 -10.60
C LEU A 626 -16.74 16.77 -9.52
N PHE A 627 -15.86 17.56 -8.93
CA PHE A 627 -16.16 18.50 -7.86
C PHE A 627 -15.58 19.86 -8.19
N TYR A 628 -16.32 20.92 -7.91
CA TYR A 628 -15.80 22.28 -7.97
C TYR A 628 -15.61 22.83 -6.56
N GLU A 629 -14.56 23.61 -6.35
CA GLU A 629 -14.27 24.28 -5.08
C GLU A 629 -13.70 25.68 -5.35
N LYS A 630 -14.28 26.70 -4.71
CA LYS A 630 -13.75 28.06 -4.70
C LYS A 630 -12.49 28.11 -3.83
N ILE A 631 -11.36 28.47 -4.44
CA ILE A 631 -10.11 28.63 -3.70
C ILE A 631 -10.18 29.97 -2.94
N PRO A 632 -10.01 29.99 -1.60
CA PRO A 632 -9.89 31.25 -0.87
C PRO A 632 -8.59 31.96 -1.28
N PRO A 633 -8.65 33.24 -1.70
CA PRO A 633 -7.48 33.92 -2.22
C PRO A 633 -6.42 34.10 -1.12
N PRO A 634 -5.14 33.80 -1.40
CA PRO A 634 -4.02 34.36 -0.64
C PRO A 634 -4.15 35.89 -0.57
N LYS A 635 -3.67 36.50 0.52
CA LYS A 635 -3.86 37.93 0.81
C LYS A 635 -3.49 38.82 -0.40
N GLY A 636 -4.50 39.30 -1.14
CA GLY A 636 -4.35 40.20 -2.29
C GLY A 636 -4.53 39.55 -3.68
N GLU A 637 -4.73 38.24 -3.81
CA GLU A 637 -4.87 37.57 -5.11
C GLU A 637 -6.30 37.49 -5.65
N ILE A 638 -6.42 37.23 -6.95
CA ILE A 638 -7.68 37.08 -7.69
C ILE A 638 -8.44 35.83 -7.19
N GLN A 639 -9.76 35.93 -7.04
CA GLN A 639 -10.61 34.79 -6.69
C GLN A 639 -10.54 33.69 -7.76
N ASP A 640 -10.01 32.53 -7.41
CA ASP A 640 -9.86 31.37 -8.30
C ASP A 640 -10.82 30.22 -7.91
N MET A 641 -10.95 29.24 -8.79
CA MET A 641 -11.78 28.05 -8.60
C MET A 641 -11.09 26.85 -9.25
N LYS A 642 -11.04 25.73 -8.53
CA LYS A 642 -10.56 24.45 -9.05
C LYS A 642 -11.74 23.55 -9.42
N LEU A 643 -11.47 22.69 -10.39
CA LEU A 643 -12.25 21.51 -10.72
C LEU A 643 -11.37 20.30 -10.41
N SER A 644 -11.87 19.35 -9.63
CA SER A 644 -11.17 18.13 -9.24
C SER A 644 -11.98 16.89 -9.60
N TYR A 645 -11.29 15.84 -10.04
CA TYR A 645 -11.84 14.51 -10.26
C TYR A 645 -11.44 13.60 -9.10
N MET A 646 -12.41 12.87 -8.54
CA MET A 646 -12.17 11.78 -7.59
C MET A 646 -12.76 10.48 -8.14
N LEU A 647 -11.94 9.42 -8.14
CA LEU A 647 -12.41 8.06 -8.34
C LEU A 647 -13.08 7.58 -7.05
N LEU A 648 -14.40 7.34 -7.09
CA LEU A 648 -15.19 6.89 -5.95
C LEU A 648 -14.93 5.42 -5.63
N SER A 649 -14.77 4.59 -6.67
CA SER A 649 -14.60 3.13 -6.57
C SER A 649 -13.23 2.67 -7.09
N PRO A 650 -12.45 1.91 -6.29
CA PRO A 650 -11.18 1.35 -6.74
C PRO A 650 -11.32 0.07 -7.58
N THR A 651 -12.55 -0.43 -7.80
CA THR A 651 -12.81 -1.77 -8.37
C THR A 651 -12.14 -2.01 -9.73
N HIS A 652 -12.53 -1.31 -10.80
CA HIS A 652 -11.98 -1.55 -12.14
C HIS A 652 -10.51 -1.13 -12.27
N ALA A 653 -10.08 -0.12 -11.51
CA ALA A 653 -8.67 0.26 -11.45
C ALA A 653 -7.79 -0.87 -10.87
N PHE A 654 -8.29 -1.60 -9.87
CA PHE A 654 -7.56 -2.68 -9.21
C PHE A 654 -7.78 -4.07 -9.84
N SER A 655 -8.89 -4.31 -10.55
CA SER A 655 -9.18 -5.62 -11.18
C SER A 655 -8.06 -6.06 -12.13
N SER A 656 -7.49 -5.12 -12.91
CA SER A 656 -6.33 -5.38 -13.79
C SER A 656 -5.05 -5.87 -13.09
N ILE A 657 -4.97 -5.78 -11.76
CA ILE A 657 -3.90 -6.34 -10.93
C ILE A 657 -4.35 -7.67 -10.34
N ALA A 658 -5.60 -7.75 -9.85
CA ALA A 658 -6.19 -8.95 -9.27
C ALA A 658 -6.37 -10.11 -10.26
N GLU A 659 -6.63 -9.81 -11.55
CA GLU A 659 -6.85 -10.80 -12.61
C GLU A 659 -5.55 -11.25 -13.29
N SER A 660 -4.61 -10.32 -13.55
CA SER A 660 -3.33 -10.65 -14.20
C SER A 660 -2.38 -11.41 -13.26
N ALA A 661 -2.34 -11.06 -11.97
CA ALA A 661 -1.37 -11.66 -11.06
C ALA A 661 -1.73 -13.11 -10.70
N ARG A 662 -0.70 -13.97 -10.52
CA ARG A 662 -0.86 -15.35 -10.03
C ARG A 662 -1.51 -15.37 -8.64
N ALA A 663 -1.09 -14.45 -7.78
CA ALA A 663 -1.60 -14.26 -6.43
C ALA A 663 -1.38 -12.80 -6.00
N VAL A 664 -2.39 -12.20 -5.39
CA VAL A 664 -2.30 -10.89 -4.75
C VAL A 664 -2.46 -11.06 -3.23
N ILE A 665 -1.44 -10.65 -2.48
CA ILE A 665 -1.41 -10.74 -1.03
C ILE A 665 -1.52 -9.32 -0.47
N LEU A 666 -2.62 -9.02 0.21
CA LEU A 666 -2.77 -7.77 0.97
C LEU A 666 -2.34 -8.00 2.42
N ALA A 667 -1.30 -7.30 2.86
CA ALA A 667 -0.80 -7.36 4.22
C ALA A 667 -0.87 -5.98 4.89
N GLY A 668 -1.26 -5.92 6.16
CA GLY A 668 -1.30 -4.68 6.93
C GLY A 668 -1.72 -4.91 8.37
N GLY A 669 -1.12 -4.17 9.31
CA GLY A 669 -1.36 -4.38 10.75
C GLY A 669 -2.76 -3.95 11.24
N THR A 670 -3.46 -3.12 10.46
CA THR A 670 -4.73 -2.47 10.89
C THR A 670 -5.82 -2.53 9.83
N MET A 671 -5.87 -3.61 9.04
CA MET A 671 -6.88 -3.82 7.98
C MET A 671 -8.28 -4.25 8.49
N SER A 672 -8.49 -4.40 9.80
CA SER A 672 -9.81 -4.74 10.35
C SER A 672 -10.72 -3.49 10.42
N PRO A 673 -11.98 -3.54 9.95
CA PRO A 673 -12.69 -4.69 9.36
C PRO A 673 -12.35 -4.99 7.89
N PHE A 674 -12.38 -6.27 7.50
CA PHE A 674 -11.89 -6.78 6.21
C PHE A 674 -12.92 -6.73 5.07
N GLU A 675 -14.20 -6.56 5.41
CA GLU A 675 -15.35 -6.72 4.50
C GLU A 675 -15.30 -5.71 3.35
N ASP A 676 -14.92 -4.46 3.64
CA ASP A 676 -14.76 -3.39 2.64
C ASP A 676 -13.75 -3.78 1.54
N TYR A 677 -12.63 -4.43 1.90
CA TYR A 677 -11.61 -4.84 0.94
C TYR A 677 -12.14 -5.92 -0.01
N LYS A 678 -12.90 -6.90 0.51
CA LYS A 678 -13.58 -7.91 -0.33
C LYS A 678 -14.60 -7.24 -1.26
N ALA A 679 -15.43 -6.35 -0.72
CA ALA A 679 -16.50 -5.70 -1.46
C ALA A 679 -16.03 -4.74 -2.57
N HIS A 680 -14.89 -4.05 -2.37
CA HIS A 680 -14.45 -2.97 -3.27
C HIS A 680 -13.22 -3.30 -4.13
N LEU A 681 -12.32 -4.20 -3.68
CA LEU A 681 -11.13 -4.58 -4.46
C LEU A 681 -11.29 -5.93 -5.17
N PHE A 682 -12.17 -6.80 -4.67
CA PHE A 682 -12.36 -8.16 -5.19
C PHE A 682 -13.84 -8.55 -5.40
N PRO A 683 -14.72 -7.69 -5.93
CA PRO A 683 -16.14 -8.02 -6.06
C PRO A 683 -16.40 -9.19 -7.03
N ASP A 684 -15.60 -9.29 -8.10
CA ASP A 684 -15.75 -10.31 -9.14
C ASP A 684 -15.01 -11.63 -8.82
N VAL A 685 -14.27 -11.67 -7.70
CA VAL A 685 -13.51 -12.85 -7.27
C VAL A 685 -14.39 -13.74 -6.39
N PRO A 686 -14.59 -15.04 -6.76
CA PRO A 686 -15.38 -15.95 -5.94
C PRO A 686 -14.87 -16.05 -4.50
N PRO A 687 -15.75 -16.06 -3.47
CA PRO A 687 -15.33 -16.08 -2.06
C PRO A 687 -14.39 -17.23 -1.70
N GLU A 688 -14.50 -18.37 -2.37
CA GLU A 688 -13.65 -19.55 -2.21
C GLU A 688 -12.16 -19.29 -2.54
N LYS A 689 -11.87 -18.33 -3.42
CA LYS A 689 -10.50 -17.91 -3.76
C LYS A 689 -9.95 -16.88 -2.76
N ILE A 690 -10.78 -16.29 -1.91
CA ILE A 690 -10.39 -15.22 -0.97
C ILE A 690 -10.10 -15.82 0.41
N THR A 691 -8.83 -16.12 0.68
CA THR A 691 -8.38 -16.52 2.02
C THR A 691 -8.13 -15.28 2.89
N THR A 692 -8.80 -15.19 4.05
CA THR A 692 -8.54 -14.15 5.06
C THR A 692 -8.00 -14.75 6.35
N LEU A 693 -6.88 -14.19 6.84
CA LEU A 693 -6.26 -14.54 8.11
C LEU A 693 -6.10 -13.28 8.96
N SER A 694 -6.52 -13.33 10.22
CA SER A 694 -6.25 -12.29 11.21
C SER A 694 -5.33 -12.84 12.28
N CYS A 695 -4.16 -12.21 12.45
CA CYS A 695 -3.24 -12.51 13.54
C CYS A 695 -3.50 -11.54 14.69
N GLY A 696 -3.75 -12.07 15.90
CA GLY A 696 -3.72 -11.30 17.14
C GLY A 696 -2.32 -10.73 17.45
N HIS A 697 -2.23 -9.95 18.53
CA HIS A 697 -0.97 -9.34 18.96
C HIS A 697 -0.29 -10.19 20.03
N VAL A 698 1.03 -10.30 19.99
CA VAL A 698 1.86 -11.05 20.97
C VAL A 698 2.09 -10.25 22.26
N ILE A 699 1.19 -9.33 22.62
CA ILE A 699 1.31 -8.54 23.86
C ILE A 699 0.48 -9.20 24.98
N PRO A 700 1.06 -9.46 26.16
CA PRO A 700 0.31 -9.95 27.31
C PRO A 700 -0.79 -8.96 27.72
N LYS A 701 -1.95 -9.45 28.19
CA LYS A 701 -3.10 -8.60 28.54
C LYS A 701 -2.78 -7.66 29.69
N GLU A 702 -1.90 -8.11 30.58
CA GLU A 702 -1.40 -7.41 31.76
C GLU A 702 -0.45 -6.26 31.39
N ASN A 703 0.05 -6.21 30.15
CA ASN A 703 0.83 -5.10 29.60
C ASN A 703 -0.05 -3.99 28.99
N LEU A 704 -1.37 -4.14 29.04
CA LEU A 704 -2.34 -3.16 28.55
C LEU A 704 -3.20 -2.60 29.69
N CYS A 705 -3.54 -1.33 29.60
CA CYS A 705 -4.57 -0.71 30.42
C CYS A 705 -5.52 0.07 29.50
N VAL A 706 -6.61 -0.57 29.06
CA VAL A 706 -7.53 0.01 28.06
C VAL A 706 -8.80 0.48 28.76
N TRP A 707 -9.15 1.76 28.57
CA TRP A 707 -10.32 2.38 29.20
C TRP A 707 -11.20 3.12 28.19
N THR A 708 -12.51 2.98 28.34
CA THR A 708 -13.54 3.76 27.61
C THR A 708 -14.18 4.75 28.57
N LEU A 709 -14.06 6.05 28.31
CA LEU A 709 -14.56 7.13 29.16
C LEU A 709 -15.72 7.85 28.46
N GLY A 710 -16.95 7.38 28.68
CA GLY A 710 -18.16 8.04 28.17
C GLY A 710 -18.64 9.23 29.01
N SER A 711 -18.26 9.32 30.29
CA SER A 711 -18.69 10.36 31.23
C SER A 711 -17.71 10.51 32.40
N ILE A 712 -17.78 11.64 33.13
CA ILE A 712 -16.95 11.89 34.32
C ILE A 712 -17.45 11.09 35.52
N ALA A 713 -18.76 11.10 35.75
CA ALA A 713 -19.43 10.26 36.73
C ALA A 713 -19.55 8.81 36.21
N PRO A 714 -19.61 7.79 37.08
CA PRO A 714 -19.85 6.42 36.64
C PRO A 714 -21.28 6.23 36.10
N ASP A 715 -22.25 6.91 36.71
CA ASP A 715 -23.66 6.93 36.32
C ASP A 715 -24.09 8.37 35.96
N PRO A 716 -24.15 8.73 34.67
CA PRO A 716 -24.58 10.06 34.23
C PRO A 716 -26.08 10.28 34.47
N LYS A 717 -26.48 11.46 34.97
CA LYS A 717 -27.91 11.78 35.12
C LYS A 717 -28.48 12.19 33.77
N ILE A 718 -29.45 11.40 33.28
CA ILE A 718 -30.01 11.58 31.93
C ILE A 718 -31.10 12.67 31.88
N ASP A 719 -31.77 12.95 33.00
CA ASP A 719 -33.06 13.67 33.01
C ASP A 719 -33.12 14.87 33.98
N THR A 720 -32.17 15.80 33.83
CA THR A 720 -32.32 17.19 34.32
C THR A 720 -31.83 18.12 33.23
N GLY A 721 -32.59 19.17 32.89
CA GLY A 721 -32.37 20.06 31.74
C GLY A 721 -31.09 20.93 31.75
N ILE A 722 -30.05 20.53 32.46
CA ILE A 722 -28.74 21.19 32.59
C ILE A 722 -27.65 20.27 31.99
N GLY A 723 -27.77 19.97 30.69
CA GLY A 723 -26.70 19.40 29.86
C GLY A 723 -26.29 17.93 30.13
N GLU A 724 -26.26 17.13 29.07
CA GLU A 724 -25.81 15.73 29.11
C GLU A 724 -24.46 15.56 29.84
N ASP A 725 -24.38 14.65 30.82
CA ASP A 725 -23.15 14.27 31.54
C ASP A 725 -22.14 13.45 30.68
N CYS A 726 -22.33 13.47 29.37
CA CYS A 726 -21.82 12.52 28.40
C CYS A 726 -20.83 13.19 27.44
N PHE A 727 -19.70 12.54 27.15
CA PHE A 727 -18.73 13.00 26.17
C PHE A 727 -19.19 12.65 24.75
N ASP A 728 -19.95 13.57 24.14
CA ASP A 728 -20.46 13.48 22.77
C ASP A 728 -19.74 14.50 21.85
N PHE A 729 -18.70 14.03 21.15
CA PHE A 729 -17.95 14.83 20.19
C PHE A 729 -18.55 14.81 18.77
N THR A 730 -19.86 14.63 18.60
CA THR A 730 -20.53 14.84 17.31
C THR A 730 -20.41 16.30 16.84
N PHE A 731 -20.49 16.53 15.52
CA PHE A 731 -20.33 17.86 14.92
C PHE A 731 -21.23 18.93 15.55
N THR A 732 -22.48 18.56 15.89
CA THR A 732 -23.47 19.43 16.52
C THR A 732 -23.11 19.81 17.96
N LYS A 733 -22.52 18.89 18.74
CA LYS A 733 -22.27 19.07 20.18
C LYS A 733 -20.82 19.37 20.56
N ARG A 734 -19.85 19.13 19.67
CA ARG A 734 -18.40 19.33 19.94
C ARG A 734 -18.01 20.72 20.45
N ASN A 735 -18.78 21.75 20.10
CA ASN A 735 -18.56 23.13 20.53
C ASN A 735 -19.25 23.48 21.87
N ASN A 736 -19.88 22.52 22.55
CA ASN A 736 -20.55 22.76 23.83
C ASN A 736 -19.51 23.14 24.91
N PRO A 737 -19.54 24.39 25.44
CA PRO A 737 -18.53 24.85 26.38
C PRO A 737 -18.56 24.07 27.69
N ASN A 738 -19.72 23.54 28.11
CA ASN A 738 -19.83 22.73 29.32
C ASN A 738 -19.05 21.42 29.17
N MET A 739 -19.15 20.75 28.02
CA MET A 739 -18.39 19.52 27.75
C MET A 739 -16.89 19.80 27.63
N ILE A 740 -16.50 20.86 26.93
CA ILE A 740 -15.10 21.28 26.79
C ILE A 740 -14.49 21.60 28.15
N ASN A 741 -15.16 22.42 28.98
CA ASN A 741 -14.68 22.79 30.31
C ASN A 741 -14.63 21.58 31.26
N ARG A 742 -15.62 20.68 31.19
CA ARG A 742 -15.65 19.41 31.94
C ARG A 742 -14.48 18.49 31.59
N LEU A 743 -14.03 18.46 30.34
CA LEU A 743 -12.81 17.72 29.96
C LEU A 743 -11.54 18.50 30.36
N GLY A 744 -11.51 19.80 30.05
CA GLY A 744 -10.35 20.69 30.18
C GLY A 744 -9.92 20.89 31.62
N LEU A 745 -10.76 21.48 32.47
CA LEU A 745 -10.39 21.88 33.84
C LEU A 745 -9.76 20.71 34.67
N PRO A 746 -10.36 19.50 34.74
CA PRO A 746 -9.78 18.43 35.55
C PRO A 746 -8.59 17.69 34.91
N ILE A 747 -8.38 17.78 33.59
CA ILE A 747 -7.36 16.99 32.88
C ILE A 747 -6.26 17.89 32.29
N TRP A 748 -6.62 18.92 31.51
CA TRP A 748 -5.69 19.81 30.81
C TRP A 748 -4.76 20.56 31.76
N GLU A 749 -5.30 21.32 32.73
CA GLU A 749 -4.52 22.12 33.68
C GLU A 749 -3.52 21.25 34.46
N ARG A 750 -3.91 20.02 34.78
CA ARG A 750 -3.07 19.03 35.49
C ARG A 750 -1.99 18.39 34.62
N LEU A 751 -2.16 18.39 33.31
CA LEU A 751 -1.16 17.92 32.34
C LEU A 751 -0.18 19.04 31.99
N GLU A 752 -0.66 20.26 31.69
CA GLU A 752 0.14 21.43 31.33
C GLU A 752 1.09 21.89 32.45
N SER A 753 0.63 21.80 33.71
CA SER A 753 1.48 22.02 34.89
C SER A 753 2.56 20.94 35.11
N LYS A 754 2.55 19.84 34.36
CA LYS A 754 3.46 18.68 34.57
C LYS A 754 4.22 18.24 33.31
N LYS A 755 3.81 18.66 32.12
CA LYS A 755 4.33 18.21 30.83
C LYS A 755 4.52 19.39 29.88
N ALA A 756 5.61 19.36 29.11
CA ALA A 756 5.75 20.25 27.95
C ALA A 756 4.76 19.83 26.86
N VAL A 757 4.04 20.78 26.28
CA VAL A 757 3.04 20.54 25.24
C VAL A 757 3.65 20.80 23.87
N PHE A 758 3.52 19.83 22.97
CA PHE A 758 3.89 19.94 21.56
C PHE A 758 2.64 19.70 20.70
N MET A 759 2.49 20.48 19.63
CA MET A 759 1.32 20.44 18.75
C MET A 759 1.79 20.47 17.29
N ASP A 760 1.19 19.62 16.45
CA ASP A 760 1.40 19.67 15.00
C ASP A 760 0.86 21.01 14.46
N SER A 761 1.71 21.79 13.78
CA SER A 761 1.36 23.13 13.30
C SER A 761 1.39 23.18 11.77
N LYS A 762 0.64 24.11 11.16
CA LYS A 762 0.66 24.28 9.69
C LYS A 762 1.95 24.95 9.16
N THR A 763 2.88 25.32 10.04
CA THR A 763 4.05 26.17 9.72
C THR A 763 5.39 25.52 10.03
N GLU A 764 5.48 24.68 11.06
CA GLU A 764 6.68 23.88 11.36
C GLU A 764 6.54 22.47 10.74
N SER A 765 7.66 21.82 10.39
CA SER A 765 7.62 20.43 9.95
C SER A 765 7.25 19.50 11.11
N SER A 766 6.32 18.58 10.87
CA SER A 766 5.93 17.53 11.81
C SER A 766 7.12 16.73 12.34
N GLU A 767 8.17 16.52 11.52
CA GLU A 767 9.42 15.86 11.93
C GLU A 767 10.23 16.70 12.93
N GLN A 768 10.28 18.02 12.76
CA GLN A 768 10.96 18.93 13.70
C GLN A 768 10.22 18.96 15.04
N THR A 769 8.89 18.94 15.01
CA THR A 769 8.05 18.82 16.21
C THR A 769 8.31 17.49 16.93
N LEU A 770 8.44 16.38 16.19
CA LEU A 770 8.79 15.08 16.75
C LEU A 770 10.19 15.09 17.38
N GLN A 771 11.18 15.70 16.73
CA GLN A 771 12.54 15.77 17.27
C GLN A 771 12.55 16.53 18.61
N LYS A 772 11.95 17.74 18.65
CA LYS A 772 11.80 18.53 19.89
C LYS A 772 11.08 17.74 21.00
N TYR A 773 10.07 16.94 20.65
CA TYR A 773 9.34 16.07 21.57
C TYR A 773 10.23 14.92 22.12
N SER A 774 10.97 14.25 21.23
CA SER A 774 11.90 13.18 21.57
C SER A 774 13.02 13.69 22.49
N ASP A 775 13.62 14.82 22.13
CA ASP A 775 14.68 15.47 22.91
C ASP A 775 14.24 15.75 24.35
N VAL A 776 13.00 16.23 24.58
CA VAL A 776 12.46 16.47 25.94
C VAL A 776 12.13 15.19 26.70
N ILE A 777 11.91 14.06 26.02
CA ILE A 777 11.70 12.75 26.68
C ILE A 777 13.03 12.10 27.08
N HIS A 778 14.07 12.26 26.26
CA HIS A 778 15.38 11.65 26.48
C HIS A 778 16.36 12.55 27.27
N SER A 779 16.17 13.87 27.27
CA SER A 779 17.00 14.82 28.02
C SER A 779 16.82 14.72 29.53
N GLU A 780 17.95 14.72 30.25
CA GLU A 780 17.97 14.90 31.71
C GLU A 780 17.69 16.35 32.13
N VAL A 781 18.00 17.31 31.24
CA VAL A 781 17.70 18.74 31.41
C VAL A 781 16.24 18.99 31.05
N ARG A 782 15.43 19.23 32.08
CA ARG A 782 13.97 19.38 31.97
C ARG A 782 13.59 20.86 31.76
N PRO A 783 12.83 21.20 30.70
CA PRO A 783 12.36 22.56 30.52
C PRO A 783 11.42 23.00 31.66
N ILE A 784 11.24 24.31 31.79
CA ILE A 784 10.38 24.92 32.80
C ILE A 784 9.00 25.16 32.15
N SER A 785 7.94 24.69 32.81
CA SER A 785 6.54 24.97 32.44
C SER A 785 6.28 26.48 32.50
N PRO A 786 5.31 27.04 31.75
CA PRO A 786 4.84 28.41 31.99
C PRO A 786 4.40 28.68 33.45
N SER A 787 4.11 27.62 34.23
CA SER A 787 3.87 27.68 35.69
C SER A 787 5.12 27.74 36.58
N GLY A 788 6.33 27.87 36.02
CA GLY A 788 7.60 27.94 36.77
C GLY A 788 8.14 26.60 37.30
N THR A 789 7.44 25.48 37.08
CA THR A 789 7.87 24.15 37.55
C THR A 789 8.61 23.35 36.47
N ARG A 790 9.61 22.54 36.85
CA ARG A 790 10.31 21.64 35.91
C ARG A 790 9.38 20.52 35.42
N VAL A 791 9.14 20.44 34.12
CA VAL A 791 8.22 19.42 33.56
C VAL A 791 8.80 18.00 33.67
N LYS A 792 7.96 17.02 33.98
CA LYS A 792 8.38 15.63 34.19
C LYS A 792 8.32 14.76 32.93
N GLY A 793 7.89 15.32 31.80
CA GLY A 793 7.91 14.71 30.47
C GLY A 793 7.19 15.60 29.45
N ALA A 794 6.75 15.02 28.34
CA ALA A 794 6.03 15.74 27.29
C ALA A 794 4.58 15.22 27.08
N LEU A 795 3.79 16.00 26.34
CA LEU A 795 2.50 15.70 25.74
C LEU A 795 2.59 16.08 24.26
N LEU A 796 2.18 15.19 23.37
CA LEU A 796 2.10 15.46 21.93
C LEU A 796 0.63 15.46 21.52
N LEU A 797 0.18 16.54 20.86
CA LEU A 797 -1.15 16.66 20.28
C LEU A 797 -1.05 16.54 18.76
N SER A 798 -1.75 15.54 18.24
CA SER A 798 -1.81 15.21 16.81
C SER A 798 -3.25 14.92 16.39
N VAL A 799 -3.59 15.25 15.15
CA VAL A 799 -4.89 14.90 14.53
C VAL A 799 -4.84 13.46 14.04
N VAL A 800 -5.88 12.66 14.33
CA VAL A 800 -6.05 11.29 13.79
C VAL A 800 -6.32 11.36 12.29
N GLY A 801 -5.59 10.57 11.50
CA GLY A 801 -5.51 10.72 10.03
C GLY A 801 -4.57 11.83 9.57
N GLY A 802 -3.89 12.53 10.50
CA GLY A 802 -2.81 13.46 10.20
C GLY A 802 -1.44 12.78 10.14
N LYS A 803 -0.44 13.45 9.53
CA LYS A 803 0.92 12.92 9.31
C LYS A 803 1.54 12.28 10.56
N MET A 804 1.44 12.95 11.72
CA MET A 804 1.94 12.45 13.01
C MET A 804 1.27 11.14 13.49
N SER A 805 0.02 10.90 13.10
CA SER A 805 -0.76 9.70 13.44
C SER A 805 -0.67 8.58 12.39
N GLU A 806 0.02 8.81 11.27
CA GLU A 806 0.17 7.85 10.16
C GLU A 806 1.61 7.46 9.85
N GLY A 807 2.57 8.39 9.93
CA GLY A 807 3.95 8.18 9.51
C GLY A 807 4.92 7.77 10.61
N ILE A 808 4.60 8.04 11.88
CA ILE A 808 5.60 8.03 12.97
C ILE A 808 5.41 6.85 13.93
N ASN A 809 6.53 6.31 14.41
CA ASN A 809 6.55 5.20 15.36
C ASN A 809 6.99 5.67 16.75
N PHE A 810 6.12 5.53 17.75
CA PHE A 810 6.45 5.80 19.14
C PHE A 810 7.01 4.53 19.79
N SER A 811 8.34 4.35 19.77
CA SER A 811 9.00 3.27 20.48
C SER A 811 9.28 3.63 21.95
N ASP A 812 9.32 2.61 22.79
CA ASP A 812 9.84 2.69 24.15
C ASP A 812 9.24 3.82 25.00
N ARG A 813 10.03 4.82 25.37
CA ARG A 813 9.61 5.91 26.26
C ARG A 813 8.78 6.98 25.55
N LEU A 814 8.72 6.96 24.22
CA LEU A 814 8.07 7.99 23.39
C LEU A 814 6.53 7.94 23.42
N GLY A 815 5.88 6.89 23.92
CA GLY A 815 4.44 6.71 23.72
C GLY A 815 3.68 5.89 24.76
N ARG A 816 3.94 6.07 26.06
CA ARG A 816 3.38 5.19 27.12
C ARG A 816 1.87 5.30 27.39
N CYS A 817 1.23 6.40 27.00
CA CYS A 817 -0.21 6.60 27.18
C CYS A 817 -0.80 7.25 25.92
N VAL A 818 -1.70 6.56 25.24
CA VAL A 818 -2.46 7.09 24.09
C VAL A 818 -3.83 7.53 24.59
N VAL A 819 -4.23 8.76 24.23
CA VAL A 819 -5.56 9.29 24.50
C VAL A 819 -6.21 9.66 23.18
N VAL A 820 -7.30 8.98 22.83
CA VAL A 820 -8.11 9.28 21.65
C VAL A 820 -9.35 10.03 22.11
N ILE A 821 -9.55 11.25 21.59
CA ILE A 821 -10.68 12.11 21.94
C ILE A 821 -11.64 12.15 20.76
N GLY A 822 -12.87 11.71 20.97
CA GLY A 822 -13.89 11.59 19.91
C GLY A 822 -13.66 10.40 18.96
N LEU A 823 -14.47 10.38 17.90
CA LEU A 823 -14.35 9.50 16.74
C LEU A 823 -14.13 10.37 15.49
N PRO A 824 -13.09 10.12 14.67
CA PRO A 824 -12.69 10.95 13.54
C PRO A 824 -13.57 10.71 12.29
N TYR A 825 -14.89 10.86 12.45
CA TYR A 825 -15.81 10.74 11.33
C TYR A 825 -15.53 11.82 10.27
N PRO A 826 -15.37 11.46 8.99
CA PRO A 826 -15.24 12.41 7.89
C PRO A 826 -16.44 13.38 7.78
N ASN A 827 -16.33 14.49 7.06
CA ASN A 827 -17.45 15.42 6.95
C ASN A 827 -18.59 14.83 6.09
N ALA A 828 -19.67 14.36 6.73
CA ALA A 828 -20.86 13.82 6.07
C ALA A 828 -21.57 14.77 5.10
N HIS A 829 -21.26 16.08 5.15
CA HIS A 829 -21.81 17.11 4.27
C HIS A 829 -20.82 17.58 3.19
N SER A 830 -19.58 17.09 3.13
CA SER A 830 -18.69 17.47 2.04
C SER A 830 -19.20 16.89 0.71
N PRO A 831 -19.03 17.60 -0.42
CA PRO A 831 -19.45 17.10 -1.73
C PRO A 831 -18.92 15.69 -2.03
N GLU A 832 -17.65 15.44 -1.71
CA GLU A 832 -16.98 14.14 -1.85
C GLU A 832 -17.72 13.00 -1.12
N TRP A 833 -18.15 13.23 0.13
CA TRP A 833 -18.84 12.22 0.93
C TRP A 833 -20.31 12.05 0.59
N VAL A 834 -20.96 13.09 0.05
CA VAL A 834 -22.31 12.97 -0.53
C VAL A 834 -22.25 12.08 -1.77
N ALA A 835 -21.36 12.40 -2.71
CA ALA A 835 -21.13 11.61 -3.92
C ALA A 835 -20.73 10.15 -3.62
N ARG A 836 -19.82 9.92 -2.66
CA ARG A 836 -19.42 8.58 -2.24
C ARG A 836 -20.57 7.82 -1.54
N ARG A 837 -21.45 8.50 -0.80
CA ARG A 837 -22.64 7.88 -0.19
C ARG A 837 -23.61 7.39 -1.27
N GLU A 838 -23.99 8.26 -2.20
CA GLU A 838 -24.91 7.94 -3.31
C GLU A 838 -24.40 6.72 -4.08
N TYR A 839 -23.13 6.74 -4.51
CA TYR A 839 -22.51 5.60 -5.20
C TYR A 839 -22.55 4.29 -4.40
N LEU A 840 -22.31 4.33 -3.09
CA LEU A 840 -22.35 3.13 -2.24
C LEU A 840 -23.78 2.62 -2.02
N GLU A 841 -24.79 3.50 -2.01
CA GLU A 841 -26.20 3.11 -1.93
C GLU A 841 -26.66 2.46 -3.25
N ASP A 842 -26.34 3.06 -4.39
CA ASP A 842 -26.66 2.54 -5.73
C ASP A 842 -26.02 1.16 -5.98
N ASN A 843 -24.70 1.04 -5.75
CA ASN A 843 -23.96 -0.21 -5.94
C ASN A 843 -24.45 -1.33 -4.99
N PHE A 844 -24.88 -0.98 -3.77
CA PHE A 844 -25.53 -1.94 -2.87
C PHE A 844 -26.86 -2.45 -3.44
N ILE A 845 -27.68 -1.55 -4.01
CA ILE A 845 -28.97 -1.89 -4.65
C ILE A 845 -28.75 -2.80 -5.86
N GLU A 846 -27.79 -2.47 -6.73
CA GLU A 846 -27.43 -3.30 -7.90
C GLU A 846 -27.02 -4.72 -7.49
N ARG A 847 -26.11 -4.86 -6.54
CA ARG A 847 -25.65 -6.17 -6.03
C ARG A 847 -26.77 -6.96 -5.33
N TYR A 848 -27.64 -6.26 -4.60
CA TYR A 848 -28.81 -6.90 -3.97
C TYR A 848 -29.75 -7.47 -5.02
N ASN A 849 -30.05 -6.71 -6.07
CA ASN A 849 -30.91 -7.15 -7.18
C ASN A 849 -30.28 -8.28 -8.00
N ALA A 850 -28.95 -8.24 -8.23
CA ALA A 850 -28.23 -9.29 -8.94
C ALA A 850 -28.20 -10.63 -8.16
N SER A 851 -28.11 -10.57 -6.83
CA SER A 851 -28.16 -11.76 -5.97
C SER A 851 -29.58 -12.27 -5.67
N HIS A 852 -30.61 -11.42 -5.85
CA HIS A 852 -32.02 -11.75 -5.63
C HIS A 852 -32.86 -11.39 -6.87
N PRO A 853 -32.68 -12.09 -8.01
CA PRO A 853 -33.43 -11.81 -9.23
C PRO A 853 -34.93 -11.98 -8.99
N ILE A 854 -35.69 -10.90 -9.17
CA ILE A 854 -37.14 -10.91 -9.00
C ILE A 854 -37.75 -11.83 -10.05
N THR A 855 -38.27 -12.98 -9.59
CA THR A 855 -39.01 -13.91 -10.46
C THR A 855 -40.36 -13.28 -10.80
N THR A 856 -40.42 -12.53 -11.90
CA THR A 856 -41.68 -12.04 -12.45
C THR A 856 -42.46 -13.21 -13.05
N THR A 857 -43.25 -13.90 -12.22
CA THR A 857 -44.31 -14.78 -12.71
C THR A 857 -45.32 -13.93 -13.47
N THR A 858 -45.31 -14.03 -14.80
CA THR A 858 -46.33 -13.47 -15.67
C THR A 858 -47.69 -13.99 -15.22
N PRO A 859 -48.67 -13.12 -14.89
CA PRO A 859 -49.99 -13.60 -14.52
C PRO A 859 -50.63 -14.29 -15.73
N ALA A 860 -51.06 -15.54 -15.55
CA ALA A 860 -51.79 -16.29 -16.57
C ALA A 860 -53.07 -15.53 -16.98
N PRO A 861 -53.47 -15.55 -18.26
CA PRO A 861 -54.67 -14.85 -18.71
C PRO A 861 -55.92 -15.44 -18.03
N ALA A 862 -56.71 -14.57 -17.41
CA ALA A 862 -57.93 -14.98 -16.71
C ALA A 862 -59.00 -15.49 -17.70
N PRO A 863 -59.78 -16.52 -17.34
CA PRO A 863 -60.83 -17.05 -18.21
C PRO A 863 -61.99 -16.06 -18.36
N VAL A 864 -62.52 -15.96 -19.57
CA VAL A 864 -63.65 -15.10 -19.93
C VAL A 864 -64.96 -15.68 -19.37
N ILE A 865 -65.74 -14.85 -18.67
CA ILE A 865 -67.10 -15.16 -18.21
C ILE A 865 -68.06 -14.12 -18.82
N PRO A 866 -69.24 -14.51 -19.35
CA PRO A 866 -70.15 -13.60 -20.04
C PRO A 866 -70.90 -12.66 -19.09
N PRO A 867 -71.42 -11.51 -19.58
CA PRO A 867 -72.05 -10.50 -18.74
C PRO A 867 -73.56 -10.75 -18.53
N PRO A 868 -74.11 -10.38 -17.36
CA PRO A 868 -75.50 -10.03 -17.21
C PRO A 868 -75.73 -8.50 -17.21
N SER A 869 -76.94 -8.13 -17.62
CA SER A 869 -77.41 -6.80 -18.02
C SER A 869 -77.69 -5.80 -16.88
N ASN A 870 -77.54 -4.51 -17.21
CA ASN A 870 -78.35 -3.33 -16.79
C ASN A 870 -78.91 -3.25 -15.36
N THR A 871 -78.56 -2.17 -14.63
CA THR A 871 -79.50 -1.04 -14.39
C THR A 871 -78.78 0.20 -13.84
N ARG A 872 -79.55 1.27 -13.56
CA ARG A 872 -79.17 2.71 -13.66
C ARG A 872 -79.00 3.42 -12.30
N HIS A 873 -78.37 4.60 -12.39
CA HIS A 873 -78.46 5.79 -11.50
C HIS A 873 -77.68 5.89 -10.17
N VAL A 874 -76.65 6.76 -10.21
CA VAL A 874 -76.50 8.01 -9.41
C VAL A 874 -77.00 8.02 -7.96
N HIS A 875 -76.10 8.20 -6.99
CA HIS A 875 -76.08 9.38 -6.10
C HIS A 875 -74.76 9.51 -5.32
N SER A 876 -74.61 10.62 -4.60
CA SER A 876 -73.35 11.20 -4.10
C SER A 876 -73.14 11.09 -2.58
N SER A 877 -71.86 11.23 -2.19
CA SER A 877 -71.37 11.82 -0.93
C SER A 877 -71.29 11.00 0.38
N SER A 878 -70.42 11.51 1.27
CA SER A 878 -70.24 11.24 2.70
C SER A 878 -69.38 10.03 3.18
N SER A 879 -68.10 10.35 3.39
CA SER A 879 -67.34 10.18 4.65
C SER A 879 -67.45 8.90 5.52
N SER A 880 -66.30 8.25 5.66
CA SER A 880 -65.70 7.73 6.92
C SER A 880 -66.46 6.70 7.79
N LYS A 881 -66.03 5.42 7.69
CA LYS A 881 -65.19 4.76 8.73
C LYS A 881 -64.85 3.30 8.38
N SER A 882 -63.75 2.83 8.99
CA SER A 882 -63.42 1.41 9.24
C SER A 882 -63.27 0.45 8.05
N LYS A 883 -62.02 0.14 7.71
CA LYS A 883 -61.61 -1.24 7.41
C LYS A 883 -60.18 -1.50 7.89
N LYS A 884 -60.06 -2.14 9.07
CA LYS A 884 -58.89 -2.94 9.43
C LYS A 884 -58.65 -3.95 8.30
N ARG A 885 -57.51 -3.87 7.60
CA ARG A 885 -56.92 -5.00 6.87
C ARG A 885 -55.40 -4.94 7.00
N ASP A 886 -54.89 -5.89 7.77
CA ASP A 886 -53.71 -6.70 7.45
C ASP A 886 -52.39 -5.94 7.20
N ARG A 887 -51.86 -5.39 8.29
CA ARG A 887 -50.42 -5.12 8.43
C ARG A 887 -49.66 -6.43 8.67
N HIS A 888 -49.32 -7.19 7.63
CA HIS A 888 -48.15 -8.07 7.65
C HIS A 888 -47.55 -8.22 6.26
N ASN A 889 -46.21 -8.36 6.21
CA ASN A 889 -45.38 -8.58 5.03
C ASN A 889 -45.37 -7.45 3.98
N ASN A 890 -44.85 -6.29 4.38
CA ASN A 890 -44.08 -5.44 3.46
C ASN A 890 -42.59 -5.68 3.77
N PRO A 891 -41.74 -6.08 2.80
CA PRO A 891 -40.32 -6.27 3.06
C PRO A 891 -39.67 -4.95 3.53
N PRO A 892 -38.64 -4.98 4.40
CA PRO A 892 -37.97 -3.77 4.84
C PRO A 892 -37.40 -3.02 3.63
N ASN A 893 -37.81 -1.76 3.47
CA ASN A 893 -37.45 -0.89 2.33
C ASN A 893 -35.95 -1.00 1.98
N LEU A 894 -35.64 -1.40 0.74
CA LEU A 894 -34.27 -1.66 0.27
C LEU A 894 -33.35 -0.45 0.48
N ALA A 895 -33.85 0.77 0.33
CA ALA A 895 -33.10 2.00 0.61
C ALA A 895 -32.62 2.08 2.08
N LYS A 896 -33.37 1.51 3.04
CA LYS A 896 -32.98 1.45 4.45
C LYS A 896 -31.87 0.41 4.70
N LEU A 897 -31.81 -0.65 3.89
CA LEU A 897 -30.69 -1.61 3.92
C LEU A 897 -29.43 -0.99 3.30
N ALA A 898 -29.56 -0.31 2.15
CA ALA A 898 -28.49 0.43 1.51
C ALA A 898 -27.89 1.49 2.45
N ALA A 899 -28.71 2.39 3.00
CA ALA A 899 -28.27 3.40 3.96
C ALA A 899 -27.64 2.79 5.23
N ARG A 900 -28.09 1.61 5.69
CA ARG A 900 -27.44 0.89 6.80
C ARG A 900 -26.05 0.39 6.39
N SER A 901 -25.91 -0.16 5.19
CA SER A 901 -24.61 -0.61 4.64
C SER A 901 -23.60 0.54 4.59
N VAL A 902 -24.01 1.71 4.07
CA VAL A 902 -23.11 2.88 3.98
C VAL A 902 -22.73 3.43 5.36
N ASN A 903 -23.64 3.39 6.33
CA ASN A 903 -23.29 3.73 7.73
C ASN A 903 -22.24 2.76 8.31
N VAL A 904 -22.28 1.46 7.95
CA VAL A 904 -21.24 0.50 8.37
C VAL A 904 -19.89 0.85 7.73
N PHE A 905 -19.85 1.13 6.42
CA PHE A 905 -18.62 1.54 5.71
C PHE A 905 -18.00 2.82 6.31
N TYR A 906 -18.84 3.83 6.58
CA TYR A 906 -18.43 5.11 7.17
C TYR A 906 -17.85 4.94 8.59
N GLU A 907 -18.43 4.05 9.39
CA GLU A 907 -17.87 3.66 10.69
C GLU A 907 -16.60 2.80 10.56
N ASN A 908 -16.51 1.91 9.56
CA ASN A 908 -15.30 1.11 9.28
C ASN A 908 -14.11 2.01 8.95
N ALA A 909 -14.29 3.00 8.06
CA ALA A 909 -13.27 3.99 7.73
C ALA A 909 -12.80 4.76 8.98
N THR A 910 -13.75 5.20 9.82
CA THR A 910 -13.47 5.89 11.08
C THR A 910 -12.66 5.02 12.05
N MET A 911 -13.03 3.75 12.21
CA MET A 911 -12.35 2.81 13.11
C MET A 911 -10.97 2.38 12.58
N ARG A 912 -10.76 2.28 11.26
CA ARG A 912 -9.42 2.06 10.69
C ARG A 912 -8.42 3.14 11.13
N ALA A 913 -8.77 4.41 11.02
CA ALA A 913 -7.91 5.53 11.43
C ALA A 913 -7.62 5.55 12.95
N VAL A 914 -8.61 5.21 13.78
CA VAL A 914 -8.43 5.05 15.24
C VAL A 914 -7.48 3.88 15.55
N ASN A 915 -7.72 2.71 14.95
CA ASN A 915 -6.92 1.50 15.15
C ASN A 915 -5.44 1.72 14.71
N GLN A 916 -5.23 2.39 13.58
CA GLN A 916 -3.92 2.80 13.07
C GLN A 916 -3.18 3.76 14.02
N SER A 917 -3.91 4.66 14.69
CA SER A 917 -3.32 5.58 15.66
C SER A 917 -2.91 4.88 16.96
N ILE A 918 -3.78 4.00 17.49
CA ILE A 918 -3.54 3.30 18.76
C ILE A 918 -2.41 2.28 18.64
N GLY A 919 -2.31 1.56 17.50
CA GLY A 919 -1.27 0.56 17.24
C GLY A 919 0.16 1.09 17.23
N ARG A 920 0.38 2.40 17.40
CA ARG A 920 1.72 3.01 17.37
C ARG A 920 2.48 3.02 18.69
N ALA A 921 1.77 2.88 19.81
CA ALA A 921 2.34 2.95 21.15
C ALA A 921 2.88 1.63 21.68
N ILE A 922 2.63 0.53 20.96
CA ILE A 922 3.06 -0.80 21.32
C ILE A 922 3.96 -1.32 20.23
N ARG A 923 5.15 -1.76 20.64
CA ARG A 923 6.10 -2.47 19.80
C ARG A 923 6.19 -3.91 20.26
N HIS A 924 7.26 -4.32 20.92
CA HIS A 924 7.54 -5.73 21.22
C HIS A 924 6.60 -6.33 22.27
N GLN A 925 6.60 -7.67 22.41
CA GLN A 925 5.81 -8.38 23.43
C GLN A 925 6.01 -7.84 24.86
N ASN A 926 7.22 -7.38 25.18
CA ASN A 926 7.59 -6.82 26.48
C ASN A 926 7.15 -5.35 26.66
N ASP A 927 6.48 -4.77 25.67
CA ASP A 927 6.08 -3.36 25.70
C ASP A 927 4.79 -3.20 26.51
N TYR A 928 4.50 -1.97 26.95
CA TYR A 928 3.29 -1.68 27.74
C TYR A 928 2.76 -0.28 27.49
N ALA A 929 1.44 -0.15 27.40
CA ALA A 929 0.77 1.13 27.15
C ALA A 929 -0.60 1.21 27.85
N ALA A 930 -0.95 2.42 28.29
CA ALA A 930 -2.33 2.76 28.61
C ALA A 930 -3.02 3.35 27.38
N ILE A 931 -4.25 2.95 27.11
CA ILE A 931 -5.06 3.40 25.97
C ILE A 931 -6.38 3.92 26.53
N ILE A 932 -6.66 5.21 26.32
CA ILE A 932 -7.86 5.88 26.84
C ILE A 932 -8.68 6.39 25.66
N LEU A 933 -9.91 5.90 25.54
CA LEU A 933 -10.86 6.24 24.48
C LEU A 933 -11.96 7.12 25.07
N ILE A 934 -11.95 8.42 24.75
CA ILE A 934 -12.85 9.44 25.32
C ILE A 934 -13.92 9.81 24.29
N ASP A 935 -14.98 9.01 24.26
CA ASP A 935 -16.27 9.30 23.62
C ASP A 935 -17.28 8.25 24.10
N HIS A 936 -18.52 8.64 24.38
CA HIS A 936 -19.53 7.68 24.83
C HIS A 936 -19.88 6.62 23.78
N ARG A 937 -19.61 6.89 22.49
CA ARG A 937 -19.83 5.95 21.39
C ARG A 937 -18.92 4.72 21.47
N TYR A 938 -17.74 4.80 22.11
CA TYR A 938 -16.89 3.63 22.35
C TYR A 938 -17.50 2.61 23.32
N GLU A 939 -18.50 3.00 24.14
CA GLU A 939 -19.23 2.07 25.00
C GLU A 939 -20.26 1.22 24.24
N ARG A 940 -20.58 1.59 22.98
CA ARG A 940 -21.51 0.84 22.12
C ARG A 940 -20.85 -0.42 21.59
N GLU A 941 -21.57 -1.53 21.66
CA GLU A 941 -21.07 -2.85 21.28
C GLU A 941 -20.55 -2.92 19.83
N HIS A 942 -21.26 -2.34 18.86
CA HIS A 942 -20.83 -2.33 17.45
C HIS A 942 -19.54 -1.55 17.21
N VAL A 943 -19.31 -0.44 17.92
CA VAL A 943 -18.05 0.32 17.85
C VAL A 943 -16.92 -0.46 18.51
N ARG A 944 -17.16 -1.00 19.71
CA ARG A 944 -16.17 -1.81 20.46
C ARG A 944 -15.79 -3.08 19.70
N ALA A 945 -16.73 -3.71 18.98
CA ALA A 945 -16.47 -4.89 18.17
C ALA A 945 -15.44 -4.64 17.05
N LYS A 946 -15.36 -3.39 16.53
CA LYS A 946 -14.41 -2.96 15.49
C LYS A 946 -13.01 -2.59 16.03
N LEU A 947 -12.79 -2.65 17.35
CA LEU A 947 -11.45 -2.60 17.91
C LEU A 947 -10.71 -3.94 17.66
N PRO A 948 -9.37 -3.92 17.46
CA PRO A 948 -8.55 -5.12 17.37
C PRO A 948 -8.73 -6.05 18.57
N GLY A 949 -8.70 -7.37 18.34
CA GLY A 949 -8.91 -8.38 19.38
C GLY A 949 -8.09 -8.13 20.64
N TRP A 950 -6.79 -7.86 20.49
CA TRP A 950 -5.87 -7.56 21.59
C TRP A 950 -6.24 -6.30 22.40
N ILE A 951 -6.86 -5.28 21.79
CA ILE A 951 -7.38 -4.10 22.51
C ILE A 951 -8.64 -4.47 23.29
N ARG A 952 -9.53 -5.27 22.69
CA ARG A 952 -10.76 -5.74 23.37
C ARG A 952 -10.42 -6.63 24.56
N GLU A 953 -9.47 -7.55 24.41
CA GLU A 953 -8.98 -8.42 25.47
C GLU A 953 -8.28 -7.63 26.59
N GLY A 954 -7.49 -6.60 26.26
CA GLY A 954 -6.92 -5.68 27.25
C GLY A 954 -7.96 -4.82 27.96
N TRP A 955 -9.08 -4.48 27.29
CA TRP A 955 -10.22 -3.79 27.90
C TRP A 955 -10.99 -4.72 28.84
N GLU A 956 -11.30 -5.94 28.41
CA GLU A 956 -11.96 -6.96 29.23
C GLU A 956 -11.16 -7.27 30.50
N GLU A 957 -9.84 -7.42 30.39
CA GLU A 957 -8.94 -7.61 31.53
C GLU A 957 -8.91 -6.38 32.44
N THR A 958 -8.84 -5.16 31.87
CA THR A 958 -8.93 -3.93 32.67
C THR A 958 -10.26 -3.87 33.43
N GLN A 959 -11.38 -4.23 32.80
CA GLN A 959 -12.71 -4.25 33.43
C GLN A 959 -12.85 -5.35 34.50
N ARG A 960 -12.21 -6.50 34.32
CA ARG A 960 -12.12 -7.56 35.33
C ARG A 960 -11.41 -7.06 36.59
N LEU A 961 -10.21 -6.50 36.42
CA LEU A 961 -9.40 -5.99 37.52
C LEU A 961 -10.07 -4.83 38.28
N VAL A 962 -10.88 -3.99 37.62
CA VAL A 962 -11.65 -2.92 38.27
C VAL A 962 -12.78 -3.46 39.16
N LYS A 963 -13.42 -4.55 38.74
CA LYS A 963 -14.44 -5.25 39.55
C LYS A 963 -13.82 -5.92 40.75
N GLU A 964 -12.65 -6.55 40.59
CA GLU A 964 -11.86 -7.13 41.67
C GLU A 964 -11.37 -6.04 42.67
N ASP A 965 -11.01 -4.85 42.16
CA ASP A 965 -10.68 -3.66 42.96
C ASP A 965 -11.89 -3.06 43.74
N GLY A 966 -13.11 -3.57 43.55
CA GLY A 966 -14.34 -3.05 44.17
C GLY A 966 -14.74 -1.64 43.69
N LYS A 967 -14.23 -1.18 42.54
CA LYS A 967 -14.43 0.18 42.02
C LYS A 967 -15.48 0.20 40.89
N PRO A 968 -16.18 1.33 40.66
CA PRO A 968 -17.12 1.39 39.55
C PRO A 968 -16.37 1.29 38.20
N PRO A 969 -16.90 0.52 37.22
CA PRO A 969 -16.26 0.24 35.93
C PRO A 969 -16.16 1.44 34.98
N LYS A 970 -16.70 2.59 35.38
CA LYS A 970 -16.80 3.84 34.61
C LYS A 970 -16.37 5.04 35.45
N GLY A 971 -16.27 6.20 34.80
CA GLY A 971 -15.96 7.48 35.42
C GLY A 971 -14.46 7.79 35.56
N LEU A 972 -14.16 9.09 35.67
CA LEU A 972 -12.81 9.64 35.62
C LEU A 972 -11.94 9.19 36.80
N GLN A 973 -12.52 9.09 38.00
CA GLN A 973 -11.77 8.75 39.22
C GLN A 973 -11.29 7.29 39.19
N SER A 974 -12.14 6.35 38.78
CA SER A 974 -11.75 4.94 38.59
C SER A 974 -10.66 4.80 37.53
N MET A 975 -10.82 5.48 36.39
CA MET A 975 -9.83 5.49 35.31
C MET A 975 -8.45 5.95 35.80
N VAL A 976 -8.38 7.13 36.46
CA VAL A 976 -7.12 7.68 36.97
C VAL A 976 -6.51 6.77 38.03
N GLY A 977 -7.33 6.16 38.89
CA GLY A 977 -6.89 5.16 39.86
C GLY A 977 -6.25 3.93 39.19
N ARG A 978 -6.93 3.34 38.19
CA ARG A 978 -6.46 2.14 37.48
C ARG A 978 -5.18 2.42 36.68
N VAL A 979 -5.11 3.54 35.96
CA VAL A 979 -3.92 3.95 35.19
C VAL A 979 -2.71 4.19 36.11
N ASN A 980 -2.90 4.79 37.29
CA ASN A 980 -1.85 4.97 38.28
C ASN A 980 -1.35 3.61 38.85
N MET A 981 -2.24 2.67 39.14
CA MET A 981 -1.84 1.32 39.59
C MET A 981 -1.07 0.55 38.50
N PHE A 982 -1.54 0.62 37.25
CA PHE A 982 -0.86 0.03 36.09
C PHE A 982 0.58 0.54 35.94
N PHE A 983 0.79 1.86 35.88
CA PHE A 983 2.14 2.42 35.72
C PHE A 983 3.03 2.25 36.96
N ARG A 984 2.47 2.04 38.16
CA ARG A 984 3.25 1.67 39.34
C ARG A 984 3.79 0.24 39.22
N ALA A 985 2.95 -0.72 38.83
CA ALA A 985 3.36 -2.10 38.61
C ALA A 985 4.47 -2.20 37.53
N LYS A 986 4.31 -1.50 36.40
CA LYS A 986 5.31 -1.44 35.30
C LYS A 986 6.55 -0.58 35.59
N ARG A 987 6.72 -0.11 36.83
CA ARG A 987 7.92 0.58 37.32
C ARG A 987 8.65 -0.19 38.43
N GLN A 988 8.00 -1.21 38.99
CA GLN A 988 8.57 -2.12 39.98
C GLN A 988 9.20 -3.35 39.32
N ASN A 989 8.64 -3.75 38.17
CA ASN A 989 9.28 -4.61 37.16
C ASN A 989 10.02 -3.75 36.12
#